data_AF-A0A438MWW0-F1
#
_entry.id   AF-A0A438MWW0-F1
#
_cell.length_a   1.000
_cell.length_b   1.000
_cell.length_c   1.000
_cell.angle_alpha   90.00
_cell.angle_beta   90.00
_cell.angle_gamma   90.00
#
_symmetry.space_group_name_H-M   'P 1'
#
loop_
_entity.id
_entity.type
_entity.pdbx_description
1 polymer ?
#
loop_
_entity_poly.entity_id
_entity_poly.type
_entity_poly.pdbx_seq_one_letter_code
_entity_poly.pdbx_strand_id
1 'polypeptide(L)'
;MLFTMTPSSRFTILTWLFINCINKSALAAKRLSYNGLAQTPQMGWDTYNAYALEYDETTITTNANALVQLGFRDLGYRVVIFDDAMTELNRSSNGSLVENASKFPSGLAQIAHNLHRDGLQFGVYSSAGRFTCGGYPGSLGYEKTDATWWASLGADYLKYDNCYNEGLSGTPKLSQDRYAAMSNALNSTGRQITYSLCNWGDDKPWEWASTISNSARMSGDINDGFDMPTATCPCGPDEYYCQVPGHGCSVINILGKASHIVSKNQPGYWNDLDMLEVGNGGMDYDEYKLHFSMWAAIKSPLIMGNKLDQLSAQDFGILVNPAVLAINQDPAGSAIQRQLVRQVEDKDEYGFGELQVWSGELDNGDQVVAFLNIGNSSTTMEFSLVEVFGGIRTNKNAQKRWDLFDVWGNDTVMSNEVATGILNGTLAAGDATGYYNATAMSWAQGLSQNNPLLFGTPVGTVQPGEVLSAEVPRHGIQMWRLREATSQVKGSSRQEPDHAVEMRPILVLAPSPSLWSTRIYSSFLHTTGLRTSSTRPSVLTCKTSGVFNLLPGRLRMASTLPSSPVFQAIAKHDPRAPAIIHSTSNRTFCYGSLLHDVAFAKDKLSALVSGRSLAGERIAFLAENGYDYVVTFLSILSHNAIALPLAPTHPDSELRYILDNSKALLFLATEKFREKANTVVQQSMEHMPQLEILSKIETGAISAENVRFSSDTAQQGGFMLYTSGTTNRPKGVVLSTPTITAQAMSLIEAWEYRASDLLLHVLPLHHIHGTINALFTPLIAGSAVEFAYPFNADTVWKRLAAPFLPHSPPTKKPITFLTVVPTIYNRLLASHPQLDADMQEATRTAITQQHMRLNISGSAALPTPIKSAWTKLSGGNVLLERYGMTEVGMALSCGLAYEDRVDGSVGWPLPSVEARLVESETGQVIELGEELTADGKLREGEIQLRGPTIFTEYFRNPKATAEEFVEGEDGKGKWFKTGDVATRQVVPGAGHSQQSWAKGPMYFIRGRKSVDIIKTGGEKVSALEIERELLSLAEISEAAVVGLPNEQWGQKVAAVIVLTEHGLTAGKGGKQWSVMDMRRALKDRLANYKIPQELKVVESIPKNAMGKINKKSLIKEIFGPSVTGA
;
A
#
# COMPACT_ATOMS: atom_id res chain seq x y z
N MET A 1 -39.84 22.12 -12.21
CA MET A 1 -39.67 23.59 -12.22
C MET A 1 -38.52 24.10 -13.11
N LEU A 2 -38.03 23.33 -14.12
CA LEU A 2 -36.81 23.71 -14.88
C LEU A 2 -37.02 24.05 -16.37
N PHE A 3 -38.27 24.10 -16.85
CA PHE A 3 -38.59 24.29 -18.28
C PHE A 3 -39.03 25.72 -18.67
N THR A 4 -38.98 26.70 -17.76
CA THR A 4 -39.57 28.04 -17.95
C THR A 4 -38.60 29.22 -17.79
N MET A 5 -37.29 28.98 -17.64
CA MET A 5 -36.30 30.06 -17.39
C MET A 5 -35.54 30.51 -18.66
N THR A 6 -35.24 31.80 -18.73
CA THR A 6 -34.64 32.52 -19.86
C THR A 6 -33.14 32.24 -20.04
N PRO A 7 -32.53 32.58 -21.20
CA PRO A 7 -31.12 32.29 -21.48
C PRO A 7 -30.13 32.92 -20.49
N SER A 8 -30.39 34.15 -20.02
CA SER A 8 -29.54 34.81 -19.02
C SER A 8 -29.56 34.06 -17.69
N SER A 9 -30.74 33.65 -17.20
CA SER A 9 -30.86 32.83 -15.99
C SER A 9 -30.16 31.47 -16.11
N ARG A 10 -30.15 30.86 -17.31
CA ARG A 10 -29.36 29.65 -17.56
C ARG A 10 -27.86 29.91 -17.46
N PHE A 11 -27.38 31.05 -17.98
CA PHE A 11 -25.97 31.42 -17.87
C PHE A 11 -25.58 31.64 -16.41
N THR A 12 -26.35 32.40 -15.63
CA THR A 12 -26.10 32.60 -14.19
C THR A 12 -26.11 31.29 -13.40
N ILE A 13 -27.04 30.36 -13.69
CA ILE A 13 -27.09 29.04 -13.05
C ILE A 13 -25.90 28.16 -13.49
N LEU A 14 -25.46 28.24 -14.75
CA LEU A 14 -24.24 27.57 -15.23
C LEU A 14 -22.97 28.13 -14.57
N THR A 15 -22.86 29.44 -14.40
CA THR A 15 -21.76 30.07 -13.65
C THR A 15 -21.80 29.66 -12.18
N TRP A 16 -22.99 29.61 -11.55
CA TRP A 16 -23.15 29.17 -10.16
C TRP A 16 -22.87 27.67 -9.99
N LEU A 17 -23.15 26.84 -11.00
CA LEU A 17 -22.76 25.43 -11.04
C LEU A 17 -21.26 25.24 -11.31
N PHE A 18 -20.63 26.10 -12.10
CA PHE A 18 -19.18 26.11 -12.32
C PHE A 18 -18.43 26.51 -11.04
N ILE A 19 -18.86 27.58 -10.36
CA ILE A 19 -18.33 28.00 -9.06
C ILE A 19 -18.53 26.89 -8.01
N ASN A 20 -19.68 26.19 -8.01
CA ASN A 20 -19.87 25.01 -7.17
C ASN A 20 -19.07 23.77 -7.61
N CYS A 21 -18.56 23.69 -8.83
CA CYS A 21 -17.62 22.65 -9.25
C CYS A 21 -16.17 23.00 -8.89
N ILE A 22 -15.79 24.28 -8.91
CA ILE A 22 -14.51 24.77 -8.38
C ILE A 22 -14.46 24.59 -6.85
N ASN A 23 -15.58 24.82 -6.15
CA ASN A 23 -15.70 24.46 -4.74
C ASN A 23 -15.68 22.94 -4.50
N LYS A 24 -15.90 22.08 -5.52
CA LYS A 24 -15.79 20.62 -5.36
C LYS A 24 -14.36 20.10 -5.44
N SER A 25 -13.45 20.78 -6.13
CA SER A 25 -12.01 20.50 -6.02
C SER A 25 -11.49 20.92 -4.64
N ALA A 26 -11.90 22.08 -4.12
CA ALA A 26 -11.60 22.48 -2.74
C ALA A 26 -12.20 21.53 -1.67
N LEU A 27 -13.40 20.95 -1.93
CA LEU A 27 -13.97 19.89 -1.10
C LEU A 27 -13.30 18.51 -1.28
N ALA A 28 -12.47 18.30 -2.30
CA ALA A 28 -11.71 17.06 -2.48
C ALA A 28 -10.43 17.07 -1.63
N ALA A 29 -9.71 18.19 -1.56
CA ALA A 29 -8.57 18.36 -0.65
C ALA A 29 -8.98 18.18 0.82
N LYS A 30 -10.12 18.78 1.22
CA LYS A 30 -10.73 18.59 2.55
C LYS A 30 -11.17 17.16 2.90
N ARG A 31 -11.04 16.19 1.99
CA ARG A 31 -11.37 14.77 2.23
C ARG A 31 -10.16 13.86 2.47
N LEU A 32 -8.93 14.38 2.38
CA LEU A 32 -7.70 13.62 2.65
C LEU A 32 -7.17 13.82 4.07
N SER A 33 -7.31 15.02 4.64
CA SER A 33 -6.98 15.29 6.04
C SER A 33 -7.93 14.56 7.00
N TYR A 34 -7.39 13.87 7.99
CA TYR A 34 -8.18 13.09 8.95
C TYR A 34 -9.10 13.96 9.84
N ASN A 35 -8.70 15.20 10.13
CA ASN A 35 -9.46 16.19 10.91
C ASN A 35 -9.85 17.45 10.10
N GLY A 36 -9.37 17.60 8.86
CA GLY A 36 -9.64 18.77 8.01
C GLY A 36 -8.65 19.94 8.20
N LEU A 37 -7.66 19.81 9.08
CA LEU A 37 -6.59 20.78 9.32
C LEU A 37 -5.37 20.52 8.41
N ALA A 38 -4.31 21.32 8.60
CA ALA A 38 -3.00 21.23 7.92
C ALA A 38 -3.09 21.00 6.39
N GLN A 39 -3.96 21.75 5.71
CA GLN A 39 -4.13 21.63 4.25
C GLN A 39 -2.87 22.03 3.45
N THR A 40 -2.02 22.84 4.05
CA THR A 40 -0.60 23.09 3.73
C THR A 40 0.24 22.74 4.97
N PRO A 41 1.58 22.60 4.86
CA PRO A 41 2.44 22.36 6.02
C PRO A 41 2.26 23.47 7.07
N GLN A 42 2.25 23.10 8.35
CA GLN A 42 2.15 24.11 9.41
C GLN A 42 3.40 25.00 9.48
N MET A 43 3.20 26.23 9.93
CA MET A 43 4.27 27.21 10.15
C MET A 43 4.15 27.78 11.57
N GLY A 44 5.27 27.98 12.24
CA GLY A 44 5.28 28.44 13.64
C GLY A 44 6.67 28.60 14.22
N TRP A 45 6.74 28.56 15.54
CA TRP A 45 7.95 28.66 16.34
C TRP A 45 7.84 27.74 17.56
N ASP A 46 8.94 27.14 17.98
CA ASP A 46 9.05 26.18 19.07
C ASP A 46 10.21 26.57 19.99
N THR A 47 9.99 26.49 21.30
CA THR A 47 10.95 26.87 22.34
C THR A 47 12.24 26.04 22.36
N TYR A 48 12.22 24.80 21.86
CA TYR A 48 13.19 23.79 22.30
C TYR A 48 14.64 24.04 21.87
N ASN A 49 14.92 24.32 20.58
CA ASN A 49 16.32 24.40 20.12
C ASN A 49 17.10 25.55 20.78
N ALA A 50 16.47 26.71 20.95
CA ALA A 50 17.11 27.90 21.51
C ALA A 50 17.12 27.99 23.05
N TYR A 51 16.21 27.29 23.75
CA TYR A 51 15.99 27.44 25.20
C TYR A 51 15.89 26.12 25.98
N ALA A 52 15.79 24.97 25.30
CA ALA A 52 15.56 23.64 25.88
C ALA A 52 14.45 23.65 26.95
N LEU A 53 14.77 23.25 28.18
CA LEU A 53 13.83 23.23 29.31
C LEU A 53 13.78 24.55 30.09
N GLU A 54 14.58 25.57 29.74
CA GLU A 54 14.83 26.77 30.54
C GLU A 54 14.05 28.02 30.04
N TYR A 55 12.89 27.80 29.40
CA TYR A 55 11.97 28.89 29.01
C TYR A 55 10.87 29.13 30.05
N ASP A 56 10.32 30.35 30.01
CA ASP A 56 9.29 30.91 30.90
C ASP A 56 8.28 31.79 30.13
N GLU A 57 7.33 32.40 30.84
CA GLU A 57 6.37 33.36 30.27
C GLU A 57 7.04 34.57 29.59
N THR A 58 8.19 35.03 30.09
CA THR A 58 8.97 36.12 29.47
C THR A 58 9.49 35.72 28.09
N THR A 59 10.05 34.52 27.98
CA THR A 59 10.57 33.94 26.73
C THR A 59 9.45 33.79 25.70
N ILE A 60 8.30 33.25 26.12
CA ILE A 60 7.11 33.09 25.29
C ILE A 60 6.59 34.44 24.80
N THR A 61 6.37 35.40 25.70
CA THR A 61 5.78 36.71 25.35
C THR A 61 6.72 37.54 24.48
N THR A 62 8.04 37.45 24.69
CA THR A 62 9.05 38.10 23.84
C THR A 62 9.00 37.57 22.41
N ASN A 63 9.06 36.24 22.22
CA ASN A 63 9.04 35.63 20.88
C ASN A 63 7.66 35.75 20.21
N ALA A 64 6.55 35.66 20.96
CA ALA A 64 5.21 35.92 20.42
C ALA A 64 5.02 37.37 19.94
N ASN A 65 5.55 38.35 20.67
CA ASN A 65 5.59 39.75 20.22
C ASN A 65 6.44 39.89 18.95
N ALA A 66 7.62 39.24 18.89
CA ALA A 66 8.47 39.25 17.70
C ALA A 66 7.77 38.65 16.46
N LEU A 67 7.03 37.53 16.62
CA LEU A 67 6.23 36.93 15.54
C LEU A 67 5.21 37.93 14.93
N VAL A 68 4.65 38.81 15.75
CA VAL A 68 3.69 39.84 15.29
C VAL A 68 4.41 41.05 14.71
N GLN A 69 5.39 41.61 15.42
CA GLN A 69 6.05 42.88 15.06
C GLN A 69 6.94 42.74 13.83
N LEU A 70 7.64 41.61 13.69
CA LEU A 70 8.51 41.31 12.55
C LEU A 70 7.74 40.72 11.35
N GLY A 71 6.42 40.55 11.46
CA GLY A 71 5.53 40.10 10.37
C GLY A 71 5.36 38.59 10.20
N PHE A 72 6.15 37.75 10.88
CA PHE A 72 6.08 36.28 10.74
C PHE A 72 4.67 35.69 10.84
N ARG A 73 3.82 36.17 11.75
CA ARG A 73 2.39 35.79 11.86
C ARG A 73 1.64 35.90 10.53
N ASP A 74 1.89 37.00 9.82
CA ASP A 74 1.16 37.36 8.60
C ASP A 74 1.74 36.72 7.34
N LEU A 75 2.95 36.15 7.41
CA LEU A 75 3.44 35.16 6.44
C LEU A 75 2.80 33.78 6.67
N GLY A 76 2.60 33.41 7.94
CA GLY A 76 1.91 32.17 8.31
C GLY A 76 2.43 31.49 9.57
N TYR A 77 3.59 31.91 10.09
CA TYR A 77 4.19 31.40 11.33
C TYR A 77 3.33 31.77 12.54
N ARG A 78 2.34 30.92 12.84
CA ARG A 78 1.24 31.24 13.76
C ARG A 78 1.22 30.38 15.00
N VAL A 79 1.73 29.16 14.94
CA VAL A 79 1.80 28.29 16.12
C VAL A 79 2.97 28.72 17.01
N VAL A 80 2.70 28.98 18.28
CA VAL A 80 3.71 29.12 19.34
C VAL A 80 3.68 27.82 20.13
N ILE A 81 4.66 26.95 19.93
CA ILE A 81 4.76 25.64 20.56
C ILE A 81 5.54 25.79 21.87
N PHE A 82 4.86 25.50 22.97
CA PHE A 82 5.44 25.36 24.29
C PHE A 82 5.88 23.91 24.38
N ASP A 83 7.18 23.68 24.37
CA ASP A 83 7.72 22.32 24.37
C ASP A 83 7.72 21.72 25.78
N ASP A 84 8.63 20.80 26.08
CA ASP A 84 8.74 20.15 27.38
C ASP A 84 8.90 21.15 28.55
N ALA A 85 8.70 20.70 29.78
CA ALA A 85 8.75 21.52 31.00
C ALA A 85 7.69 22.65 31.10
N MET A 86 6.56 22.56 30.39
CA MET A 86 5.41 23.47 30.56
C MET A 86 4.55 23.16 31.82
N THR A 87 4.73 21.99 32.44
CA THR A 87 3.96 21.51 33.60
C THR A 87 4.83 21.35 34.85
N GLU A 88 4.19 21.11 35.99
CA GLU A 88 4.88 20.60 37.18
C GLU A 88 5.35 19.14 36.97
N LEU A 89 6.41 18.74 37.69
CA LEU A 89 6.96 17.38 37.62
C LEU A 89 6.00 16.28 38.10
N ASN A 90 4.90 16.64 38.78
CA ASN A 90 3.93 15.71 39.31
C ASN A 90 2.51 16.06 38.85
N ARG A 91 1.75 15.03 38.46
CA ARG A 91 0.29 15.14 38.30
C ARG A 91 -0.36 15.43 39.66
N SER A 92 -1.50 16.12 39.61
CA SER A 92 -2.36 16.32 40.77
C SER A 92 -2.96 15.00 41.28
N SER A 93 -3.56 15.00 42.47
CA SER A 93 -4.09 13.80 43.13
C SER A 93 -5.22 13.07 42.38
N ASN A 94 -5.81 13.69 41.36
CA ASN A 94 -6.81 13.07 40.48
C ASN A 94 -6.23 12.57 39.14
N GLY A 95 -4.91 12.70 38.93
CA GLY A 95 -4.21 12.30 37.71
C GLY A 95 -4.12 13.37 36.62
N SER A 96 -4.69 14.57 36.79
CA SER A 96 -4.56 15.66 35.82
C SER A 96 -3.17 16.31 35.87
N LEU A 97 -2.70 16.78 34.70
CA LEU A 97 -1.58 17.72 34.58
C LEU A 97 -1.82 18.99 35.41
N VAL A 98 -0.72 19.61 35.82
CA VAL A 98 -0.68 20.86 36.60
C VAL A 98 0.26 21.82 35.90
N GLU A 99 -0.17 23.04 35.63
CA GLU A 99 0.68 24.06 34.99
C GLU A 99 1.81 24.51 35.92
N ASN A 100 2.99 24.82 35.37
CA ASN A 100 4.11 25.31 36.16
C ASN A 100 3.90 26.79 36.54
N ALA A 101 3.30 27.05 37.70
CA ALA A 101 2.97 28.40 38.13
C ALA A 101 4.21 29.28 38.43
N SER A 102 5.40 28.69 38.56
CA SER A 102 6.66 29.44 38.73
C SER A 102 7.18 29.98 37.39
N LYS A 103 7.02 29.21 36.31
CA LYS A 103 7.38 29.62 34.93
C LYS A 103 6.31 30.47 34.25
N PHE A 104 5.04 30.20 34.54
CA PHE A 104 3.88 30.84 33.92
C PHE A 104 2.98 31.50 34.98
N PRO A 105 3.46 32.58 35.65
CA PRO A 105 2.73 33.21 36.74
C PRO A 105 1.36 33.80 36.36
N SER A 106 1.11 34.09 35.08
CA SER A 106 -0.22 34.51 34.60
C SER A 106 -1.17 33.33 34.35
N GLY A 107 -0.67 32.09 34.32
CA GLY A 107 -1.42 30.87 33.96
C GLY A 107 -1.54 30.66 32.45
N LEU A 108 -1.44 29.41 32.00
CA LEU A 108 -1.39 29.03 30.58
C LEU A 108 -2.65 29.45 29.82
N ALA A 109 -3.83 29.40 30.45
CA ALA A 109 -5.08 29.83 29.83
C ALA A 109 -5.09 31.34 29.48
N GLN A 110 -4.46 32.18 30.33
CA GLN A 110 -4.38 33.61 30.08
C GLN A 110 -3.36 33.93 28.97
N ILE A 111 -2.27 33.16 28.91
CA ILE A 111 -1.28 33.27 27.84
C ILE A 111 -1.88 32.82 26.50
N ALA A 112 -2.58 31.69 26.46
CA ALA A 112 -3.29 31.19 25.29
C ALA A 112 -4.31 32.21 24.75
N HIS A 113 -5.11 32.81 25.63
CA HIS A 113 -6.02 33.90 25.27
C HIS A 113 -5.30 35.11 24.64
N ASN A 114 -4.13 35.48 25.17
CA ASN A 114 -3.33 36.58 24.61
C ASN A 114 -2.78 36.23 23.22
N LEU A 115 -2.28 35.01 23.02
CA LEU A 115 -1.86 34.52 21.71
C LEU A 115 -3.01 34.57 20.69
N HIS A 116 -4.19 34.09 21.05
CA HIS A 116 -5.38 34.13 20.19
C HIS A 116 -5.81 35.56 19.84
N ARG A 117 -5.80 36.48 20.82
CA ARG A 117 -6.08 37.91 20.62
C ARG A 117 -5.15 38.52 19.56
N ASP A 118 -3.88 38.13 19.59
CA ASP A 118 -2.84 38.68 18.71
C ASP A 118 -2.74 37.92 17.36
N GLY A 119 -3.62 36.93 17.13
CA GLY A 119 -3.76 36.18 15.88
C GLY A 119 -2.84 34.95 15.75
N LEU A 120 -2.20 34.56 16.85
CA LEU A 120 -1.37 33.36 16.99
C LEU A 120 -2.20 32.18 17.51
N GLN A 121 -1.59 31.00 17.51
CA GLN A 121 -2.15 29.71 17.94
C GLN A 121 -1.34 29.15 19.10
N PHE A 122 -2.01 28.55 20.08
CA PHE A 122 -1.36 27.99 21.27
C PHE A 122 -1.01 26.52 21.02
N GLY A 123 0.28 26.22 20.87
CA GLY A 123 0.80 24.86 20.76
C GLY A 123 1.30 24.34 22.10
N VAL A 124 1.02 23.06 22.36
CA VAL A 124 1.44 22.34 23.57
C VAL A 124 2.23 21.09 23.20
N TYR A 125 2.98 20.56 24.17
CA TYR A 125 3.78 19.36 24.03
C TYR A 125 3.42 18.31 25.09
N SER A 126 3.55 17.02 24.72
CA SER A 126 3.66 15.90 25.65
C SER A 126 4.25 14.68 24.93
N SER A 127 4.38 13.55 25.63
CA SER A 127 4.83 12.27 25.06
C SER A 127 3.72 11.22 25.03
N ALA A 128 3.72 10.40 23.97
CA ALA A 128 3.04 9.12 23.89
C ALA A 128 3.76 8.04 24.74
N GLY A 129 4.13 8.39 25.96
CA GLY A 129 4.84 7.57 26.92
C GLY A 129 4.53 8.00 28.35
N ARG A 130 5.15 7.33 29.31
CA ARG A 130 4.93 7.57 30.75
C ARG A 130 5.48 8.92 31.22
N PHE A 131 6.56 9.36 30.60
CA PHE A 131 7.20 10.65 30.83
C PHE A 131 7.48 11.33 29.49
N THR A 132 7.61 12.65 29.51
CA THR A 132 8.25 13.41 28.43
C THR A 132 9.76 13.15 28.38
N CYS A 133 10.46 13.62 27.34
CA CYS A 133 11.91 13.42 27.23
C CYS A 133 12.70 14.09 28.38
N GLY A 134 12.27 15.27 28.82
CA GLY A 134 12.75 16.01 29.99
C GLY A 134 12.26 15.49 31.34
N GLY A 135 11.48 14.38 31.37
CA GLY A 135 11.07 13.70 32.60
C GLY A 135 9.80 14.23 33.29
N TYR A 136 9.05 15.12 32.63
CA TYR A 136 7.74 15.59 33.09
C TYR A 136 6.64 14.54 32.82
N PRO A 137 5.43 14.66 33.37
CA PRO A 137 4.38 13.65 33.18
C PRO A 137 3.94 13.50 31.71
N GLY A 138 4.20 12.32 31.13
CA GLY A 138 3.73 11.95 29.78
C GLY A 138 2.27 11.46 29.81
N SER A 139 1.64 11.37 28.65
CA SER A 139 0.19 11.16 28.51
C SER A 139 -0.25 9.71 28.25
N LEU A 140 0.67 8.74 28.21
CA LEU A 140 0.30 7.33 28.01
C LEU A 140 -0.62 6.82 29.14
N GLY A 141 -1.84 6.41 28.78
CA GLY A 141 -2.91 6.04 29.71
C GLY A 141 -3.67 7.22 30.34
N TYR A 142 -3.32 8.46 30.01
CA TYR A 142 -3.96 9.70 30.46
C TYR A 142 -4.53 10.53 29.29
N GLU A 143 -4.54 9.98 28.07
CA GLU A 143 -4.73 10.72 26.82
C GLU A 143 -6.03 11.55 26.83
N LYS A 144 -7.13 10.97 27.32
CA LYS A 144 -8.43 11.65 27.43
C LYS A 144 -8.43 12.78 28.45
N THR A 145 -7.76 12.59 29.59
CA THR A 145 -7.66 13.59 30.66
C THR A 145 -6.87 14.80 30.16
N ASP A 146 -5.72 14.53 29.55
CA ASP A 146 -4.80 15.57 29.10
C ASP A 146 -5.33 16.32 27.87
N ALA A 147 -5.90 15.61 26.89
CA ALA A 147 -6.60 16.23 25.77
C ALA A 147 -7.74 17.16 26.23
N THR A 148 -8.52 16.75 27.23
CA THR A 148 -9.58 17.59 27.81
C THR A 148 -9.00 18.83 28.50
N TRP A 149 -7.87 18.68 29.21
CA TRP A 149 -7.19 19.80 29.86
C TRP A 149 -6.66 20.81 28.84
N TRP A 150 -5.89 20.39 27.83
CA TRP A 150 -5.38 21.29 26.78
C TRP A 150 -6.51 21.95 25.99
N ALA A 151 -7.59 21.23 25.68
CA ALA A 151 -8.77 21.82 25.04
C ALA A 151 -9.44 22.89 25.91
N SER A 152 -9.42 22.74 27.24
CA SER A 152 -9.93 23.74 28.19
C SER A 152 -9.04 24.97 28.32
N LEU A 153 -7.72 24.83 28.14
CA LEU A 153 -6.77 25.95 28.02
C LEU A 153 -6.85 26.66 26.66
N GLY A 154 -7.43 26.01 25.65
CA GLY A 154 -7.56 26.54 24.29
C GLY A 154 -6.42 26.16 23.35
N ALA A 155 -5.70 25.06 23.57
CA ALA A 155 -4.64 24.59 22.64
C ALA A 155 -5.17 24.33 21.22
N ASP A 156 -4.40 24.72 20.20
CA ASP A 156 -4.71 24.56 18.77
C ASP A 156 -3.77 23.57 18.07
N TYR A 157 -2.68 23.19 18.73
CA TYR A 157 -1.64 22.31 18.21
C TYR A 157 -1.09 21.42 19.33
N LEU A 158 -0.81 20.15 19.05
CA LEU A 158 -0.08 19.23 19.94
C LEU A 158 1.11 18.63 19.19
N LYS A 159 2.32 18.83 19.73
CA LYS A 159 3.53 18.03 19.44
C LYS A 159 3.53 16.84 20.39
N TYR A 160 3.58 15.61 19.85
CA TYR A 160 3.37 14.40 20.65
C TYR A 160 4.46 13.35 20.49
N ASP A 161 5.34 13.29 21.48
CA ASP A 161 6.62 12.56 21.52
C ASP A 161 6.48 11.03 21.64
N ASN A 162 7.61 10.32 21.69
CA ASN A 162 7.77 8.87 21.79
C ASN A 162 8.65 8.45 22.99
N CYS A 163 9.28 9.38 23.72
CA CYS A 163 10.05 9.09 24.94
C CYS A 163 9.24 8.29 25.97
N TYR A 164 9.89 7.31 26.62
CA TYR A 164 9.30 6.45 27.67
C TYR A 164 7.99 5.74 27.27
N ASN A 165 7.89 5.24 26.04
CA ASN A 165 6.69 4.57 25.50
C ASN A 165 6.34 3.18 26.11
N GLU A 166 7.00 2.76 27.20
CA GLU A 166 6.81 1.48 27.90
C GLU A 166 6.89 0.23 27.00
N GLY A 167 7.64 0.30 25.88
CA GLY A 167 7.80 -0.81 24.93
C GLY A 167 6.65 -0.96 23.93
N LEU A 168 5.80 0.05 23.80
CA LEU A 168 4.68 0.08 22.85
C LEU A 168 5.10 0.63 21.46
N SER A 169 6.28 0.21 20.99
CA SER A 169 6.76 0.38 19.61
C SER A 169 7.53 -0.87 19.14
N GLY A 170 8.12 -0.83 17.95
CA GLY A 170 8.78 -1.97 17.29
C GLY A 170 7.86 -2.73 16.32
N THR A 171 6.60 -2.31 16.16
CA THR A 171 5.81 -2.63 14.95
C THR A 171 4.88 -1.46 14.58
N PRO A 172 4.61 -1.23 13.27
CA PRO A 172 3.65 -0.21 12.80
C PRO A 172 2.30 -0.20 13.53
N LYS A 173 1.80 -1.38 13.94
CA LYS A 173 0.51 -1.48 14.63
C LYS A 173 0.58 -0.98 16.08
N LEU A 174 1.65 -1.28 16.82
CA LEU A 174 1.81 -0.85 18.21
C LEU A 174 1.93 0.67 18.29
N SER A 175 2.81 1.25 17.47
CA SER A 175 2.97 2.70 17.39
C SER A 175 1.70 3.38 16.87
N GLN A 176 1.07 2.87 15.80
CA GLN A 176 -0.20 3.42 15.31
C GLN A 176 -1.30 3.41 16.39
N ASP A 177 -1.48 2.32 17.14
CA ASP A 177 -2.52 2.23 18.17
C ASP A 177 -2.31 3.24 19.30
N ARG A 178 -1.06 3.40 19.74
CA ARG A 178 -0.67 4.34 20.80
C ARG A 178 -0.87 5.78 20.37
N TYR A 179 -0.48 6.15 19.15
CA TYR A 179 -0.76 7.48 18.60
C TYR A 179 -2.24 7.71 18.27
N ALA A 180 -2.98 6.66 17.91
CA ALA A 180 -4.42 6.73 17.68
C ALA A 180 -5.21 6.96 18.97
N ALA A 181 -4.73 6.49 20.13
CA ALA A 181 -5.36 6.76 21.43
C ALA A 181 -5.47 8.27 21.70
N MET A 182 -4.37 9.02 21.50
CA MET A 182 -4.37 10.47 21.64
C MET A 182 -5.13 11.19 20.51
N SER A 183 -5.02 10.74 19.25
CA SER A 183 -5.86 11.28 18.15
C SER A 183 -7.36 11.22 18.48
N ASN A 184 -7.82 10.07 18.97
CA ASN A 184 -9.21 9.88 19.37
C ASN A 184 -9.57 10.73 20.60
N ALA A 185 -8.66 10.86 21.56
CA ALA A 185 -8.83 11.72 22.73
C ALA A 185 -9.03 13.19 22.33
N LEU A 186 -8.14 13.75 21.50
CA LEU A 186 -8.22 15.10 20.95
C LEU A 186 -9.56 15.33 20.23
N ASN A 187 -9.92 14.44 19.31
CA ASN A 187 -11.18 14.53 18.57
C ASN A 187 -12.40 14.49 19.50
N SER A 188 -12.35 13.71 20.60
CA SER A 188 -13.44 13.62 21.58
C SER A 188 -13.68 14.90 22.38
N THR A 189 -12.74 15.85 22.39
CA THR A 189 -12.92 17.18 23.00
C THR A 189 -13.84 18.09 22.19
N GLY A 190 -14.00 17.82 20.89
CA GLY A 190 -14.69 18.69 19.94
C GLY A 190 -13.90 19.95 19.53
N ARG A 191 -12.74 20.23 20.15
CA ARG A 191 -11.84 21.31 19.70
C ARG A 191 -11.01 20.83 18.51
N GLN A 192 -10.82 21.72 17.55
CA GLN A 192 -9.94 21.47 16.41
C GLN A 192 -8.48 21.69 16.85
N ILE A 193 -7.71 20.60 16.93
CA ILE A 193 -6.31 20.60 17.35
C ILE A 193 -5.49 19.93 16.25
N THR A 194 -4.48 20.62 15.76
CA THR A 194 -3.51 20.10 14.79
C THR A 194 -2.58 19.13 15.52
N TYR A 195 -2.42 17.92 15.01
CA TYR A 195 -1.71 16.86 15.73
C TYR A 195 -0.43 16.46 14.98
N SER A 196 0.73 16.76 15.56
CA SER A 196 2.04 16.36 15.05
C SER A 196 2.63 15.24 15.91
N LEU A 197 3.00 14.15 15.24
CA LEU A 197 3.71 13.03 15.85
C LEU A 197 5.20 13.33 15.91
N CYS A 198 5.80 13.22 17.09
CA CYS A 198 7.23 13.24 17.30
C CYS A 198 7.70 11.81 17.63
N ASN A 199 7.73 10.93 16.63
CA ASN A 199 8.14 9.53 16.79
C ASN A 199 9.35 9.13 15.94
N TRP A 200 10.04 10.12 15.37
CA TRP A 200 11.37 9.99 14.77
C TRP A 200 11.51 8.99 13.60
N GLY A 201 10.42 8.70 12.90
CA GLY A 201 10.39 7.66 11.87
C GLY A 201 10.26 6.22 12.41
N ASP A 202 10.22 6.03 13.74
CA ASP A 202 10.02 4.72 14.38
C ASP A 202 8.76 4.06 13.83
N ASP A 203 8.85 2.78 13.49
CA ASP A 203 7.76 2.02 12.88
C ASP A 203 7.12 2.63 11.61
N LYS A 204 7.84 3.48 10.87
CA LYS A 204 7.46 4.01 9.53
C LYS A 204 6.15 4.81 9.54
N PRO A 205 6.06 5.94 10.26
CA PRO A 205 4.83 6.73 10.39
C PRO A 205 4.25 7.17 9.04
N TRP A 206 5.10 7.42 8.04
CA TRP A 206 4.69 7.76 6.67
C TRP A 206 3.85 6.68 5.95
N GLU A 207 3.69 5.48 6.51
CA GLU A 207 2.77 4.45 6.00
C GLU A 207 1.38 4.45 6.67
N TRP A 208 1.20 5.13 7.82
CA TRP A 208 -0.03 5.02 8.64
C TRP A 208 -0.50 6.31 9.32
N ALA A 209 0.40 7.24 9.66
CA ALA A 209 0.12 8.43 10.45
C ALA A 209 -0.90 9.37 9.77
N SER A 210 -0.92 9.43 8.45
CA SER A 210 -1.88 10.23 7.67
C SER A 210 -3.36 9.90 7.91
N THR A 211 -3.66 8.75 8.55
CA THR A 211 -5.02 8.36 8.95
C THR A 211 -5.45 8.92 10.31
N ILE A 212 -4.50 9.45 11.11
CA ILE A 212 -4.72 9.84 12.51
C ILE A 212 -3.99 11.13 12.93
N SER A 213 -3.10 11.71 12.12
CA SER A 213 -2.33 12.92 12.42
C SER A 213 -2.18 13.85 11.22
N ASN A 214 -1.75 15.09 11.48
CA ASN A 214 -1.46 16.11 10.48
C ASN A 214 0.00 16.16 10.04
N SER A 215 0.90 15.60 10.84
CA SER A 215 2.29 15.38 10.47
C SER A 215 2.91 14.29 11.32
N ALA A 216 4.08 13.81 10.90
CA ALA A 216 4.91 12.92 11.71
C ALA A 216 6.40 13.12 11.42
N ARG A 217 7.18 13.32 12.49
CA ARG A 217 8.64 13.37 12.49
C ARG A 217 9.20 12.09 11.89
N MET A 218 10.03 12.22 10.86
CA MET A 218 10.55 11.08 10.09
C MET A 218 12.00 10.68 10.44
N SER A 219 12.66 11.43 11.32
CA SER A 219 14.03 11.18 11.81
C SER A 219 14.18 11.55 13.29
N GLY A 220 15.28 11.08 13.89
CA GLY A 220 15.80 11.67 15.13
C GLY A 220 15.98 13.19 15.02
N ASP A 221 16.09 13.85 16.17
CA ASP A 221 16.12 15.32 16.22
C ASP A 221 17.26 15.92 15.41
N ILE A 222 16.99 17.06 14.78
CA ILE A 222 18.00 17.83 14.06
C ILE A 222 19.03 18.43 15.04
N ASN A 223 20.21 18.77 14.51
CA ASN A 223 21.14 19.69 15.13
C ASN A 223 21.53 20.75 14.10
N ASP A 224 21.86 21.95 14.59
CA ASP A 224 22.44 23.04 13.81
C ASP A 224 23.85 22.68 13.32
N GLY A 225 23.89 21.92 12.24
CA GLY A 225 25.09 21.43 11.57
C GLY A 225 24.73 20.77 10.24
N PHE A 226 25.48 21.11 9.19
CA PHE A 226 25.09 20.83 7.81
C PHE A 226 25.14 19.33 7.47
N ASP A 227 26.29 18.69 7.65
CA ASP A 227 26.56 17.29 7.31
C ASP A 227 27.23 16.49 8.45
N MET A 228 27.82 17.15 9.45
CA MET A 228 28.50 16.53 10.61
C MET A 228 27.79 15.26 11.14
N PRO A 229 28.44 14.08 11.09
CA PRO A 229 27.89 12.85 11.66
C PRO A 229 28.10 12.84 13.19
N THR A 230 27.05 12.48 13.93
CA THR A 230 27.09 12.38 15.39
C THR A 230 26.89 10.93 15.84
N ALA A 231 27.56 10.53 16.93
CA ALA A 231 27.37 9.19 17.51
C ALA A 231 25.95 8.99 18.07
N THR A 232 25.22 10.07 18.33
CA THR A 232 23.83 10.08 18.79
C THR A 232 22.82 9.96 17.66
N CYS A 233 23.19 10.21 16.40
CA CYS A 233 22.40 9.92 15.20
C CYS A 233 23.07 8.79 14.37
N PRO A 234 22.94 7.51 14.78
CA PRO A 234 23.78 6.43 14.26
C PRO A 234 23.45 5.98 12.82
N CYS A 235 22.25 6.31 12.31
CA CYS A 235 21.81 5.92 10.96
C CYS A 235 22.18 6.98 9.92
N GLY A 236 22.81 6.56 8.82
CA GLY A 236 23.20 7.45 7.71
C GLY A 236 22.04 8.00 6.87
N PRO A 237 22.32 8.90 5.91
CA PRO A 237 21.30 9.52 5.05
C PRO A 237 20.47 8.52 4.23
N ASP A 238 21.05 7.40 3.77
CA ASP A 238 20.29 6.38 3.02
C ASP A 238 19.48 5.42 3.93
N GLU A 239 19.71 5.46 5.25
CA GLU A 239 19.02 4.62 6.25
C GLU A 239 17.71 5.27 6.73
N TYR A 240 16.81 5.57 5.79
CA TYR A 240 15.53 6.24 6.07
C TYR A 240 14.60 5.43 6.99
N TYR A 241 14.72 4.10 7.02
CA TYR A 241 14.12 3.28 8.08
C TYR A 241 15.18 2.89 9.11
N CYS A 242 15.39 3.81 10.05
CA CYS A 242 16.34 3.65 11.15
C CYS A 242 15.69 2.96 12.35
N GLN A 243 16.35 1.93 12.90
CA GLN A 243 15.89 1.23 14.13
C GLN A 243 16.25 1.99 15.42
N VAL A 244 17.21 2.90 15.37
CA VAL A 244 17.63 3.73 16.51
C VAL A 244 17.72 5.18 16.02
N PRO A 245 16.58 5.89 15.85
CA PRO A 245 16.52 7.18 15.17
C PRO A 245 17.51 8.22 15.71
N GLY A 246 17.73 8.20 17.03
CA GLY A 246 18.73 9.01 17.68
C GLY A 246 18.33 10.49 17.80
N HIS A 247 19.33 11.34 17.97
CA HIS A 247 19.18 12.80 17.97
C HIS A 247 20.50 13.47 17.57
N GLY A 248 20.43 14.75 17.21
CA GLY A 248 21.57 15.51 16.69
C GLY A 248 21.97 15.08 15.28
N CYS A 249 20.98 14.80 14.43
CA CYS A 249 21.17 14.50 13.02
C CYS A 249 21.42 15.78 12.23
N SER A 250 22.38 15.76 11.30
CA SER A 250 22.67 16.90 10.43
C SER A 250 21.62 17.14 9.34
N VAL A 251 21.58 18.35 8.77
CA VAL A 251 20.64 18.74 7.69
C VAL A 251 20.66 17.73 6.53
N ILE A 252 21.86 17.37 6.05
CA ILE A 252 22.04 16.42 4.94
C ILE A 252 21.66 14.99 5.33
N ASN A 253 21.87 14.59 6.60
CA ASN A 253 21.41 13.29 7.10
C ASN A 253 19.88 13.17 7.04
N ILE A 254 19.16 14.18 7.54
CA ILE A 254 17.69 14.20 7.53
C ILE A 254 17.14 14.32 6.10
N LEU A 255 17.70 15.22 5.28
CA LEU A 255 17.30 15.41 3.89
C LEU A 255 17.50 14.13 3.05
N GLY A 256 18.61 13.41 3.27
CA GLY A 256 18.86 12.10 2.67
C GLY A 256 17.74 11.12 3.00
N LYS A 257 17.41 10.97 4.30
CA LYS A 257 16.34 10.08 4.77
C LYS A 257 14.99 10.46 4.18
N ALA A 258 14.67 11.76 4.15
CA ALA A 258 13.43 12.29 3.60
C ALA A 258 13.27 12.02 2.10
N SER A 259 14.36 12.01 1.33
CA SER A 259 14.35 11.81 -0.13
C SER A 259 13.63 10.53 -0.58
N HIS A 260 13.58 9.50 0.27
CA HIS A 260 12.93 8.22 0.01
C HIS A 260 11.40 8.22 0.26
N ILE A 261 10.88 9.23 0.97
CA ILE A 261 9.50 9.24 1.48
C ILE A 261 8.70 10.50 1.11
N VAL A 262 9.27 11.45 0.36
CA VAL A 262 8.58 12.66 -0.15
C VAL A 262 7.25 12.37 -0.87
N SER A 263 7.09 11.19 -1.47
CA SER A 263 5.86 10.71 -2.13
C SER A 263 4.70 10.41 -1.17
N LYS A 264 4.90 10.51 0.14
CA LYS A 264 3.91 10.28 1.20
C LYS A 264 3.23 11.55 1.70
N ASN A 265 3.72 12.72 1.30
CA ASN A 265 3.09 14.01 1.61
C ASN A 265 1.78 14.18 0.85
N GLN A 266 0.77 14.76 1.51
CA GLN A 266 -0.53 15.05 0.93
C GLN A 266 -1.21 16.19 1.70
N PRO A 267 -2.10 16.99 1.09
CA PRO A 267 -2.90 17.98 1.83
C PRO A 267 -3.61 17.38 3.05
N GLY A 268 -3.17 17.77 4.24
CA GLY A 268 -3.63 17.23 5.52
C GLY A 268 -2.66 16.34 6.29
N TYR A 269 -1.57 15.87 5.66
CA TYR A 269 -0.50 15.09 6.30
C TYR A 269 0.88 15.38 5.69
N TRP A 270 1.85 15.71 6.55
CA TRP A 270 3.22 16.06 6.16
C TRP A 270 4.26 15.24 6.91
N ASN A 271 5.25 14.70 6.19
CA ASN A 271 6.49 14.24 6.80
C ASN A 271 7.21 15.44 7.42
N ASP A 272 7.55 15.35 8.68
CA ASP A 272 8.16 16.41 9.46
C ASP A 272 9.67 16.14 9.59
N LEU A 273 10.48 17.02 8.99
CA LEU A 273 11.94 16.93 9.02
C LEU A 273 12.56 17.60 10.25
N ASP A 274 11.74 17.90 11.26
CA ASP A 274 12.09 18.70 12.42
C ASP A 274 12.28 20.20 12.12
N MET A 275 12.52 20.95 13.19
CA MET A 275 12.61 22.42 13.21
C MET A 275 13.68 22.99 12.27
N LEU A 276 13.46 24.24 11.88
CA LEU A 276 14.44 25.07 11.18
C LEU A 276 15.49 25.57 12.18
N GLU A 277 16.76 25.40 11.81
CA GLU A 277 17.93 25.84 12.60
C GLU A 277 18.45 27.22 12.18
N VAL A 278 17.76 27.88 11.23
CA VAL A 278 18.17 29.18 10.68
C VAL A 278 18.33 30.22 11.79
N GLY A 279 19.55 30.71 11.99
CA GLY A 279 19.90 31.67 13.02
C GLY A 279 20.21 31.10 14.41
N ASN A 280 20.49 29.80 14.56
CA ASN A 280 20.98 29.22 15.82
C ASN A 280 22.52 29.29 15.98
N GLY A 281 23.27 29.44 14.88
CA GLY A 281 24.68 29.86 14.85
C GLY A 281 25.71 28.79 14.47
N GLY A 282 25.29 27.56 14.16
CA GLY A 282 26.14 26.41 13.81
C GLY A 282 26.45 26.26 12.32
N MET A 283 25.62 26.80 11.43
CA MET A 283 25.81 26.80 9.97
C MET A 283 26.06 28.19 9.38
N ASP A 284 26.60 28.24 8.16
CA ASP A 284 26.78 29.47 7.37
C ASP A 284 25.52 29.86 6.55
N TYR A 285 25.60 31.00 5.86
CA TYR A 285 24.47 31.55 5.10
C TYR A 285 23.99 30.64 3.96
N ASP A 286 24.90 30.02 3.21
CA ASP A 286 24.52 29.16 2.07
C ASP A 286 23.98 27.81 2.57
N GLU A 287 24.52 27.31 3.69
CA GLU A 287 24.02 26.14 4.43
C GLU A 287 22.59 26.36 4.96
N TYR A 288 22.30 27.48 5.64
CA TYR A 288 20.93 27.83 6.06
C TYR A 288 19.98 28.06 4.88
N LYS A 289 20.46 28.68 3.81
CA LYS A 289 19.68 28.90 2.58
C LYS A 289 19.31 27.57 1.94
N LEU A 290 20.20 26.57 1.92
CA LEU A 290 19.89 25.21 1.47
C LEU A 290 18.89 24.54 2.41
N HIS A 291 19.13 24.54 3.72
CA HIS A 291 18.24 23.98 4.75
C HIS A 291 16.79 24.46 4.57
N PHE A 292 16.60 25.78 4.64
CA PHE A 292 15.28 26.40 4.51
C PHE A 292 14.62 26.11 3.15
N SER A 293 15.38 26.19 2.06
CA SER A 293 14.87 25.90 0.71
C SER A 293 14.37 24.47 0.58
N MET A 294 15.10 23.50 1.13
CA MET A 294 14.74 22.08 0.99
C MET A 294 13.58 21.69 1.88
N TRP A 295 13.54 22.15 3.14
CA TRP A 295 12.39 21.98 4.03
C TRP A 295 11.13 22.57 3.40
N ALA A 296 11.24 23.76 2.81
CA ALA A 296 10.16 24.40 2.06
C ALA A 296 9.73 23.56 0.85
N ALA A 297 10.66 23.19 -0.02
CA ALA A 297 10.35 22.56 -1.31
C ALA A 297 9.82 21.13 -1.21
N ILE A 298 10.26 20.35 -0.20
CA ILE A 298 9.74 19.00 0.05
C ILE A 298 8.51 18.99 0.98
N LYS A 299 7.97 20.15 1.34
CA LYS A 299 6.75 20.33 2.17
C LYS A 299 6.88 19.83 3.61
N SER A 300 8.05 20.03 4.22
CA SER A 300 8.16 19.94 5.68
C SER A 300 7.33 21.06 6.33
N PRO A 301 6.81 20.87 7.55
CA PRO A 301 6.53 21.95 8.48
C PRO A 301 7.70 22.94 8.56
N LEU A 302 7.38 24.24 8.65
CA LEU A 302 8.36 25.31 8.83
C LEU A 302 8.20 25.90 10.24
N ILE A 303 8.70 25.16 11.22
CA ILE A 303 8.73 25.56 12.63
C ILE A 303 10.11 26.13 12.94
N MET A 304 10.18 27.39 13.35
CA MET A 304 11.43 28.07 13.73
C MET A 304 11.88 27.65 15.14
N GLY A 305 13.14 27.24 15.31
CA GLY A 305 13.69 26.85 16.62
C GLY A 305 14.56 27.93 17.29
N ASN A 306 14.65 29.13 16.72
CA ASN A 306 15.67 30.14 17.04
C ASN A 306 15.17 31.29 17.94
N LYS A 307 16.07 32.17 18.35
CA LYS A 307 15.76 33.38 19.15
C LYS A 307 15.33 34.53 18.24
N LEU A 308 14.03 34.81 18.17
CA LEU A 308 13.48 35.78 17.22
C LEU A 308 13.89 37.23 17.54
N ASP A 309 14.25 37.52 18.79
CA ASP A 309 14.79 38.79 19.26
C ASP A 309 16.29 39.00 18.95
N GLN A 310 16.98 37.96 18.45
CA GLN A 310 18.43 37.95 18.21
C GLN A 310 18.80 37.58 16.76
N LEU A 311 17.81 37.56 15.86
CA LEU A 311 17.99 37.30 14.43
C LEU A 311 18.96 38.30 13.76
N SER A 312 19.87 37.79 12.94
CA SER A 312 20.60 38.64 12.00
C SER A 312 19.70 39.07 10.82
N ALA A 313 20.10 40.14 10.12
CA ALA A 313 19.40 40.59 8.92
C ALA A 313 19.37 39.52 7.81
N GLN A 314 20.40 38.67 7.73
CA GLN A 314 20.49 37.60 6.74
C GLN A 314 19.56 36.43 7.09
N ASP A 315 19.55 35.98 8.35
CA ASP A 315 18.68 34.91 8.83
C ASP A 315 17.20 35.30 8.73
N PHE A 316 16.89 36.55 9.08
CA PHE A 316 15.56 37.13 8.87
C PHE A 316 15.17 37.10 7.39
N GLY A 317 16.07 37.55 6.50
CA GLY A 317 15.88 37.53 5.05
C GLY A 317 15.62 36.13 4.47
N ILE A 318 16.24 35.09 5.03
CA ILE A 318 15.95 33.69 4.70
C ILE A 318 14.52 33.33 5.10
N LEU A 319 14.18 33.51 6.39
CA LEU A 319 12.91 33.06 6.97
C LEU A 319 11.67 33.76 6.40
N VAL A 320 11.81 34.98 5.85
CA VAL A 320 10.71 35.74 5.25
C VAL A 320 10.58 35.63 3.73
N ASN A 321 11.45 34.89 3.03
CA ASN A 321 11.47 34.84 1.56
C ASN A 321 10.11 34.37 0.99
N PRO A 322 9.35 35.26 0.31
CA PRO A 322 7.99 34.95 -0.12
C PRO A 322 7.91 33.97 -1.30
N ALA A 323 8.94 33.87 -2.14
CA ALA A 323 8.97 32.94 -3.26
C ALA A 323 9.18 31.49 -2.77
N VAL A 324 10.04 31.30 -1.75
CA VAL A 324 10.29 30.00 -1.12
C VAL A 324 9.10 29.56 -0.26
N LEU A 325 8.52 30.49 0.51
CA LEU A 325 7.30 30.23 1.30
C LEU A 325 6.10 29.88 0.41
N ALA A 326 5.93 30.55 -0.74
CA ALA A 326 4.88 30.21 -1.71
C ALA A 326 5.06 28.81 -2.33
N ILE A 327 6.28 28.27 -2.37
CA ILE A 327 6.50 26.86 -2.72
C ILE A 327 6.01 25.96 -1.59
N ASN A 328 6.42 26.19 -0.33
CA ASN A 328 5.99 25.36 0.80
C ASN A 328 4.46 25.32 0.95
N GLN A 329 3.83 26.48 0.79
CA GLN A 329 2.38 26.69 0.94
C GLN A 329 1.59 26.49 -0.36
N ASP A 330 2.16 25.77 -1.34
CA ASP A 330 1.48 25.45 -2.61
C ASP A 330 0.29 24.49 -2.40
N PRO A 331 -0.92 24.80 -2.94
CA PRO A 331 -2.13 24.01 -2.68
C PRO A 331 -2.11 22.54 -3.14
N ALA A 332 -1.27 22.16 -4.10
CA ALA A 332 -1.19 20.77 -4.55
C ALA A 332 -0.46 19.88 -3.55
N GLY A 333 0.30 20.44 -2.62
CA GLY A 333 1.02 19.69 -1.59
C GLY A 333 2.10 18.74 -2.11
N SER A 334 2.48 18.87 -3.38
CA SER A 334 3.41 17.93 -4.04
C SER A 334 4.86 18.32 -3.75
N ALA A 335 5.56 17.46 -3.00
CA ALA A 335 6.98 17.61 -2.69
C ALA A 335 7.87 17.38 -3.92
N ILE A 336 8.96 18.14 -4.03
CA ILE A 336 9.99 17.87 -5.06
C ILE A 336 10.72 16.55 -4.77
N GLN A 337 11.20 15.89 -5.81
CA GLN A 337 11.84 14.57 -5.75
C GLN A 337 13.31 14.65 -6.21
N ARG A 338 14.19 13.88 -5.54
CA ARG A 338 15.61 13.74 -5.90
C ARG A 338 15.71 12.93 -7.20
N GLN A 339 16.08 13.59 -8.29
CA GLN A 339 16.17 13.01 -9.64
C GLN A 339 17.54 12.38 -9.92
N LEU A 340 18.59 13.01 -9.39
CA LEU A 340 19.98 12.61 -9.62
C LEU A 340 20.85 12.94 -8.41
N VAL A 341 21.84 12.08 -8.17
CA VAL A 341 22.98 12.30 -7.27
C VAL A 341 24.25 11.97 -8.04
N ARG A 342 25.26 12.84 -7.96
CA ARG A 342 26.62 12.61 -8.46
C ARG A 342 27.59 12.82 -7.32
N GLN A 343 28.32 11.77 -6.94
CA GLN A 343 29.45 11.88 -6.02
C GLN A 343 30.56 12.74 -6.63
N VAL A 344 31.23 13.55 -5.81
CA VAL A 344 32.43 14.31 -6.18
C VAL A 344 33.62 13.93 -5.30
N GLU A 345 34.83 14.14 -5.83
CA GLU A 345 36.07 13.94 -5.07
C GLU A 345 36.32 15.07 -4.04
N ASP A 346 35.74 16.25 -4.29
CA ASP A 346 35.81 17.43 -3.45
C ASP A 346 34.90 17.29 -2.22
N LYS A 347 35.42 16.53 -1.25
CA LYS A 347 34.73 16.19 -0.01
C LYS A 347 35.04 17.16 1.11
N ASP A 348 34.07 17.33 2.00
CA ASP A 348 34.18 18.10 3.23
C ASP A 348 35.09 17.38 4.27
N GLU A 349 35.20 17.91 5.49
CA GLU A 349 36.00 17.30 6.55
C GLU A 349 35.41 15.99 7.12
N TYR A 350 34.10 15.75 6.96
CA TYR A 350 33.40 14.53 7.37
C TYR A 350 33.32 13.46 6.27
N GLY A 351 33.69 13.80 5.03
CA GLY A 351 33.80 12.87 3.89
C GLY A 351 32.57 12.80 2.98
N PHE A 352 31.60 13.69 3.15
CA PHE A 352 30.49 13.95 2.22
C PHE A 352 30.96 14.79 1.03
N GLY A 353 30.32 14.60 -0.12
CA GLY A 353 30.74 15.20 -1.39
C GLY A 353 29.80 14.81 -2.50
N GLU A 354 28.68 15.53 -2.63
CA GLU A 354 27.62 15.22 -3.59
C GLU A 354 27.07 16.44 -4.32
N LEU A 355 26.75 16.27 -5.60
CA LEU A 355 25.89 17.17 -6.37
C LEU A 355 24.54 16.51 -6.54
N GLN A 356 23.46 17.19 -6.14
CA GLN A 356 22.10 16.65 -6.26
C GLN A 356 21.21 17.55 -7.14
N VAL A 357 20.35 16.91 -7.93
CA VAL A 357 19.30 17.57 -8.72
C VAL A 357 17.95 17.10 -8.24
N TRP A 358 17.08 18.05 -7.89
CA TRP A 358 15.71 17.79 -7.46
C TRP A 358 14.73 18.55 -8.34
N SER A 359 13.55 17.96 -8.59
CA SER A 359 12.46 18.65 -9.28
C SER A 359 11.07 18.12 -8.92
N GLY A 360 10.05 18.96 -9.12
CA GLY A 360 8.64 18.61 -8.90
C GLY A 360 7.67 19.66 -9.44
N GLU A 361 6.37 19.32 -9.45
CA GLU A 361 5.27 20.13 -10.00
C GLU A 361 4.52 20.90 -8.91
N LEU A 362 4.03 22.10 -9.26
CA LEU A 362 3.17 22.95 -8.41
C LEU A 362 1.73 22.98 -8.95
N ASP A 363 0.75 23.37 -8.14
CA ASP A 363 -0.69 23.35 -8.49
C ASP A 363 -1.03 24.07 -9.80
N ASN A 364 -0.29 25.14 -10.13
CA ASN A 364 -0.50 25.94 -11.34
C ASN A 364 0.22 25.39 -12.60
N GLY A 365 0.89 24.24 -12.52
CA GLY A 365 1.63 23.61 -13.61
C GLY A 365 3.06 24.15 -13.82
N ASP A 366 3.50 25.10 -13.00
CA ASP A 366 4.92 25.46 -12.89
C ASP A 366 5.72 24.26 -12.34
N GLN A 367 7.04 24.28 -12.48
CA GLN A 367 7.94 23.33 -11.82
C GLN A 367 8.84 24.05 -10.82
N VAL A 368 9.30 23.33 -9.80
CA VAL A 368 10.47 23.73 -9.01
C VAL A 368 11.64 22.86 -9.43
N VAL A 369 12.82 23.45 -9.59
CA VAL A 369 14.08 22.75 -9.84
C VAL A 369 15.12 23.28 -8.87
N ALA A 370 15.85 22.37 -8.21
CA ALA A 370 16.92 22.73 -7.27
C ALA A 370 18.21 21.95 -7.59
N PHE A 371 19.32 22.68 -7.63
CA PHE A 371 20.69 22.19 -7.71
C PHE A 371 21.35 22.42 -6.36
N LEU A 372 21.76 21.34 -5.70
CA LEU A 372 22.42 21.36 -4.39
C LEU A 372 23.88 20.94 -4.58
N ASN A 373 24.79 21.76 -4.07
CA ASN A 373 26.20 21.44 -4.00
C ASN A 373 26.57 21.09 -2.55
N ILE A 374 26.68 19.80 -2.26
CA ILE A 374 27.14 19.23 -0.99
C ILE A 374 28.64 18.83 -1.13
N GLY A 375 29.39 19.56 -1.96
CA GLY A 375 30.84 19.49 -2.07
C GLY A 375 31.50 20.68 -1.38
N ASN A 376 32.80 20.54 -1.09
CA ASN A 376 33.57 21.46 -0.23
C ASN A 376 34.01 22.77 -0.92
N SER A 377 33.69 22.95 -2.19
CA SER A 377 33.97 24.17 -2.96
C SER A 377 32.82 24.53 -3.89
N SER A 378 32.71 25.83 -4.24
CA SER A 378 31.73 26.32 -5.20
C SER A 378 31.99 25.71 -6.59
N THR A 379 30.92 25.32 -7.30
CA THR A 379 31.07 24.63 -8.59
C THR A 379 29.95 24.95 -9.58
N THR A 380 30.27 24.91 -10.87
CA THR A 380 29.29 24.99 -11.94
C THR A 380 28.51 23.68 -12.05
N MET A 381 27.21 23.71 -11.74
CA MET A 381 26.31 22.57 -11.91
C MET A 381 25.57 22.68 -13.25
N GLU A 382 25.80 21.71 -14.14
CA GLU A 382 25.26 21.69 -15.50
C GLU A 382 24.49 20.39 -15.79
N PHE A 383 23.18 20.47 -16.04
CA PHE A 383 22.33 19.31 -16.32
C PHE A 383 21.32 19.59 -17.44
N SER A 384 21.13 18.63 -18.35
CA SER A 384 20.12 18.74 -19.39
C SER A 384 18.70 18.70 -18.81
N LEU A 385 17.72 19.31 -19.49
CA LEU A 385 16.31 19.20 -19.08
C LEU A 385 15.82 17.73 -18.99
N VAL A 386 16.46 16.80 -19.70
CA VAL A 386 16.15 15.36 -19.59
C VAL A 386 16.60 14.82 -18.23
N GLU A 387 17.79 15.17 -17.75
CA GLU A 387 18.28 14.78 -16.41
C GLU A 387 17.48 15.46 -15.29
N VAL A 388 17.22 16.77 -15.43
CA VAL A 388 16.39 17.57 -14.50
C VAL A 388 14.99 16.98 -14.31
N PHE A 389 14.42 16.32 -15.32
CA PHE A 389 13.11 15.67 -15.25
C PHE A 389 13.18 14.13 -15.32
N GLY A 390 14.20 13.54 -14.66
CA GLY A 390 14.22 12.10 -14.31
C GLY A 390 14.81 11.16 -15.38
N GLY A 391 15.64 11.66 -16.29
CA GLY A 391 16.38 10.88 -17.30
C GLY A 391 15.55 10.36 -18.48
N ILE A 392 14.22 10.54 -18.48
CA ILE A 392 13.32 10.02 -19.51
C ILE A 392 13.21 11.02 -20.66
N ARG A 393 13.80 10.71 -21.82
CA ARG A 393 13.76 11.57 -23.02
C ARG A 393 12.34 11.95 -23.49
N THR A 394 11.34 11.11 -23.20
CA THR A 394 9.93 11.35 -23.53
C THR A 394 9.15 12.09 -22.44
N ASN A 395 9.80 12.54 -21.36
CA ASN A 395 9.16 13.38 -20.36
C ASN A 395 8.71 14.71 -21.00
N LYS A 396 7.42 15.04 -20.88
CA LYS A 396 6.84 16.26 -21.47
C LYS A 396 7.51 17.53 -20.96
N ASN A 397 7.93 17.56 -19.69
CA ASN A 397 8.55 18.75 -19.10
C ASN A 397 9.95 18.99 -19.67
N ALA A 398 10.67 17.93 -20.06
CA ALA A 398 11.94 18.04 -20.80
C ALA A 398 11.76 18.48 -22.28
N GLN A 399 10.53 18.51 -22.78
CA GLN A 399 10.16 18.92 -24.16
C GLN A 399 9.45 20.28 -24.19
N LYS A 400 9.35 20.98 -23.06
CA LYS A 400 8.83 22.35 -22.94
C LYS A 400 9.97 23.37 -22.91
N ARG A 401 9.66 24.61 -23.31
CA ARG A 401 10.48 25.79 -23.01
C ARG A 401 10.00 26.37 -21.69
N TRP A 402 10.94 26.73 -20.82
CA TRP A 402 10.65 27.27 -19.50
C TRP A 402 11.29 28.65 -19.34
N ASP A 403 10.51 29.59 -18.83
CA ASP A 403 11.01 30.85 -18.29
C ASP A 403 11.49 30.58 -16.85
N LEU A 404 12.71 31.02 -16.53
CA LEU A 404 13.42 30.73 -15.28
C LEU A 404 13.28 31.90 -14.30
N PHE A 405 12.80 31.62 -13.10
CA PHE A 405 12.70 32.57 -11.99
C PHE A 405 13.54 32.06 -10.83
N ASP A 406 14.58 32.79 -10.43
CA ASP A 406 15.39 32.51 -9.27
C ASP A 406 14.64 32.92 -8.00
N VAL A 407 14.32 31.95 -7.14
CA VAL A 407 13.56 32.20 -5.90
C VAL A 407 14.40 32.90 -4.81
N TRP A 408 15.71 33.03 -5.03
CA TRP A 408 16.66 33.76 -4.20
C TRP A 408 17.28 34.97 -4.91
N GLY A 409 16.73 35.39 -6.05
CA GLY A 409 17.19 36.58 -6.75
C GLY A 409 16.82 37.89 -6.05
N ASN A 410 17.52 38.97 -6.44
CA ASN A 410 17.50 40.28 -5.78
C ASN A 410 16.13 40.96 -5.69
N ASP A 411 15.18 40.68 -6.59
CA ASP A 411 13.84 41.29 -6.56
C ASP A 411 12.90 40.61 -5.55
N THR A 412 13.33 39.46 -4.98
CA THR A 412 12.54 38.61 -4.09
C THR A 412 13.16 38.40 -2.70
N VAL A 413 14.47 38.60 -2.54
CA VAL A 413 15.14 38.57 -1.23
C VAL A 413 15.10 39.96 -0.61
N MET A 414 14.72 40.05 0.66
CA MET A 414 14.75 41.31 1.40
C MET A 414 16.20 41.74 1.65
N SER A 415 16.54 43.00 1.35
CA SER A 415 17.90 43.50 1.57
C SER A 415 18.23 43.63 3.06
N ASN A 416 19.52 43.51 3.40
CA ASN A 416 19.98 43.60 4.78
C ASN A 416 19.61 44.94 5.44
N GLU A 417 19.55 46.04 4.69
CA GLU A 417 19.16 47.37 5.19
C GLU A 417 17.68 47.40 5.59
N VAL A 418 16.82 46.81 4.76
CA VAL A 418 15.37 46.72 5.02
C VAL A 418 15.09 45.78 6.19
N ALA A 419 15.73 44.60 6.21
CA ALA A 419 15.66 43.65 7.32
C ALA A 419 16.15 44.27 8.64
N THR A 420 17.28 44.97 8.64
CA THR A 420 17.79 45.71 9.81
C THR A 420 16.82 46.80 10.28
N GLY A 421 16.13 47.47 9.35
CA GLY A 421 15.08 48.43 9.68
C GLY A 421 13.89 47.81 10.43
N ILE A 422 13.47 46.61 10.03
CA ILE A 422 12.39 45.87 10.69
C ILE A 422 12.85 45.35 12.07
N LEU A 423 14.01 44.70 12.13
CA LEU A 423 14.57 44.13 13.37
C LEU A 423 14.80 45.20 14.46
N ASN A 424 15.21 46.41 14.06
CA ASN A 424 15.39 47.54 14.97
C ASN A 424 14.11 48.37 15.20
N GLY A 425 12.96 47.97 14.64
CA GLY A 425 11.67 48.65 14.80
C GLY A 425 11.58 50.04 14.15
N THR A 426 12.48 50.38 13.22
CA THR A 426 12.45 51.66 12.47
C THR A 426 11.63 51.60 11.18
N LEU A 427 11.29 50.39 10.73
CA LEU A 427 10.40 50.11 9.59
C LEU A 427 9.38 49.04 9.99
N ALA A 428 8.10 49.23 9.67
CA ALA A 428 7.09 48.18 9.86
C ALA A 428 7.18 47.16 8.73
N ALA A 429 7.13 45.85 9.04
CA ALA A 429 7.24 44.79 8.04
C ALA A 429 6.20 44.91 6.91
N GLY A 430 4.96 45.33 7.23
CA GLY A 430 3.90 45.54 6.23
C GLY A 430 4.16 46.66 5.21
N ASP A 431 5.08 47.59 5.51
CA ASP A 431 5.50 48.68 4.62
C ASP A 431 6.83 48.37 3.90
N ALA A 432 7.45 47.22 4.17
CA ALA A 432 8.76 46.85 3.67
C ALA A 432 8.73 46.29 2.24
N THR A 433 9.68 46.72 1.41
CA THR A 433 9.90 46.14 0.08
C THR A 433 10.37 44.69 0.17
N GLY A 434 9.76 43.80 -0.62
CA GLY A 434 10.06 42.36 -0.61
C GLY A 434 9.23 41.54 0.40
N TYR A 435 8.45 42.19 1.28
CA TYR A 435 7.59 41.48 2.24
C TYR A 435 6.23 41.09 1.61
N TYR A 436 5.68 39.94 2.02
CA TYR A 436 4.36 39.47 1.60
C TYR A 436 3.42 39.26 2.79
N ASN A 437 2.15 39.67 2.66
CA ASN A 437 1.14 39.51 3.70
C ASN A 437 0.11 38.44 3.30
N ALA A 438 0.36 37.19 3.71
CA ALA A 438 -0.50 36.05 3.47
C ALA A 438 -1.86 36.12 4.21
N THR A 439 -1.94 36.89 5.30
CA THR A 439 -3.22 37.20 5.98
C THR A 439 -4.14 38.07 5.11
N ALA A 440 -3.57 39.06 4.40
CA ALA A 440 -4.32 39.98 3.55
C ALA A 440 -4.65 39.37 2.17
N MET A 441 -3.74 38.54 1.63
CA MET A 441 -3.92 37.82 0.37
C MET A 441 -3.27 36.45 0.52
N SER A 442 -4.04 35.36 0.51
CA SER A 442 -3.47 34.03 0.73
C SER A 442 -2.50 33.63 -0.40
N TRP A 443 -1.54 32.75 -0.12
CA TRP A 443 -0.55 32.26 -1.09
C TRP A 443 -1.20 31.83 -2.43
N ALA A 444 -2.26 31.03 -2.37
CA ALA A 444 -3.03 30.61 -3.53
C ALA A 444 -3.66 31.78 -4.32
N GLN A 445 -4.15 32.81 -3.62
CA GLN A 445 -4.68 34.02 -4.27
C GLN A 445 -3.58 34.81 -4.96
N GLY A 446 -2.45 35.06 -4.29
CA GLY A 446 -1.31 35.78 -4.88
C GLY A 446 -0.74 35.07 -6.11
N LEU A 447 -0.61 33.74 -6.05
CA LEU A 447 -0.18 32.93 -7.19
C LEU A 447 -1.18 33.04 -8.36
N SER A 448 -2.48 32.95 -8.08
CA SER A 448 -3.54 33.11 -9.11
C SER A 448 -3.54 34.50 -9.77
N GLN A 449 -3.07 35.53 -9.05
CA GLN A 449 -2.97 36.92 -9.51
C GLN A 449 -1.60 37.25 -10.13
N ASN A 450 -0.69 36.28 -10.24
CA ASN A 450 0.70 36.48 -10.68
C ASN A 450 1.45 37.56 -9.89
N ASN A 451 1.29 37.61 -8.56
CA ASN A 451 2.06 38.52 -7.71
C ASN A 451 3.57 38.18 -7.81
N PRO A 452 4.43 39.10 -8.30
CA PRO A 452 5.82 38.79 -8.67
C PRO A 452 6.67 38.28 -7.49
N LEU A 453 6.39 38.73 -6.26
CA LEU A 453 7.10 38.29 -5.06
C LEU A 453 7.02 36.77 -4.82
N LEU A 454 6.01 36.09 -5.39
CA LEU A 454 5.76 34.66 -5.17
C LEU A 454 6.40 33.73 -6.23
N PHE A 455 7.07 34.29 -7.24
CA PHE A 455 7.64 33.51 -8.34
C PHE A 455 9.16 33.47 -8.36
N GLY A 456 9.84 34.48 -7.81
CA GLY A 456 11.28 34.67 -7.95
C GLY A 456 11.62 35.81 -8.92
N THR A 457 12.90 36.15 -8.97
CA THR A 457 13.47 37.11 -9.93
C THR A 457 13.64 36.46 -11.31
N PRO A 458 13.13 37.03 -12.42
CA PRO A 458 13.35 36.45 -13.76
C PRO A 458 14.84 36.47 -14.14
N VAL A 459 15.42 35.31 -14.48
CA VAL A 459 16.86 35.17 -14.80
C VAL A 459 17.16 34.65 -16.20
N GLY A 460 16.18 34.11 -16.93
CA GLY A 460 16.39 33.65 -18.31
C GLY A 460 15.31 32.72 -18.82
N THR A 461 15.61 31.97 -19.88
CA THR A 461 14.73 30.90 -20.41
C THR A 461 15.58 29.73 -20.88
N VAL A 462 15.11 28.49 -20.71
CA VAL A 462 15.76 27.26 -21.19
C VAL A 462 14.84 26.49 -22.14
N GLN A 463 15.38 25.98 -23.23
CA GLN A 463 14.66 25.29 -24.30
C GLN A 463 14.93 23.76 -24.30
N PRO A 464 14.08 22.96 -24.97
CA PRO A 464 14.31 21.52 -25.13
C PRO A 464 15.67 21.23 -25.79
N GLY A 465 16.50 20.45 -25.11
CA GLY A 465 17.85 20.09 -25.56
C GLY A 465 18.95 21.06 -25.13
N GLU A 466 18.61 22.19 -24.50
CA GLU A 466 19.58 23.02 -23.78
C GLU A 466 19.87 22.45 -22.38
N VAL A 467 20.91 23.01 -21.75
CA VAL A 467 21.41 22.64 -20.43
C VAL A 467 21.04 23.75 -19.45
N LEU A 468 20.52 23.38 -18.28
CA LEU A 468 20.35 24.29 -17.16
C LEU A 468 21.68 24.33 -16.38
N SER A 469 22.22 25.52 -16.20
CA SER A 469 23.58 25.77 -15.68
C SER A 469 23.55 26.86 -14.61
N ALA A 470 24.30 26.68 -13.52
CA ALA A 470 24.52 27.69 -12.49
C ALA A 470 25.82 27.44 -11.71
N GLU A 471 26.44 28.53 -11.24
CA GLU A 471 27.42 28.46 -10.16
C GLU A 471 26.71 28.25 -8.83
N VAL A 472 27.01 27.17 -8.13
CA VAL A 472 26.40 26.83 -6.83
C VAL A 472 27.49 26.86 -5.75
N PRO A 473 27.34 27.70 -4.70
CA PRO A 473 28.32 27.79 -3.61
C PRO A 473 28.62 26.46 -2.91
N ARG A 474 29.77 26.36 -2.22
CA ARG A 474 30.01 25.28 -1.24
C ARG A 474 28.79 25.15 -0.32
N HIS A 475 28.29 23.92 -0.15
CA HIS A 475 27.16 23.60 0.74
C HIS A 475 25.86 24.37 0.41
N GLY A 476 25.79 24.96 -0.79
CA GLY A 476 24.77 25.91 -1.19
C GLY A 476 23.75 25.34 -2.17
N ILE A 477 22.74 26.16 -2.44
CA ILE A 477 21.63 25.84 -3.35
C ILE A 477 21.42 26.93 -4.41
N GLN A 478 21.17 26.49 -5.64
CA GLN A 478 20.48 27.26 -6.66
C GLN A 478 19.10 26.64 -6.87
N MET A 479 18.04 27.43 -6.70
CA MET A 479 16.65 26.95 -6.85
C MET A 479 15.87 27.90 -7.76
N TRP A 480 15.10 27.31 -8.68
CA TRP A 480 14.26 28.05 -9.61
C TRP A 480 12.82 27.58 -9.57
N ARG A 481 11.92 28.52 -9.84
CA ARG A 481 10.58 28.25 -10.35
C ARG A 481 10.61 28.37 -11.88
N LEU A 482 10.18 27.31 -12.55
CA LEU A 482 10.10 27.20 -14.00
C LEU A 482 8.64 27.40 -14.43
N ARG A 483 8.38 28.39 -15.28
CA ARG A 483 7.04 28.67 -15.83
C ARG A 483 7.01 28.37 -17.33
N GLU A 484 5.94 27.74 -17.82
CA GLU A 484 5.90 27.33 -19.24
C GLU A 484 5.84 28.57 -20.14
N ALA A 485 6.86 28.74 -20.99
CA ALA A 485 7.01 29.91 -21.83
C ALA A 485 5.92 29.92 -22.92
N THR A 486 4.90 30.76 -22.76
CA THR A 486 3.84 30.89 -23.77
C THR A 486 4.43 31.34 -25.11
N SER A 487 3.98 30.72 -26.19
CA SER A 487 4.50 31.01 -27.54
C SER A 487 4.10 32.41 -27.99
N GLN A 488 4.97 33.40 -27.75
CA GLN A 488 4.78 34.73 -28.34
C GLN A 488 4.75 34.63 -29.86
N VAL A 489 3.69 35.21 -30.43
CA VAL A 489 3.55 35.44 -31.86
C VAL A 489 4.76 36.26 -32.34
N LYS A 490 5.38 35.85 -33.45
CA LYS A 490 6.51 36.59 -34.05
C LYS A 490 6.12 38.05 -34.32
N GLY A 491 6.71 38.98 -33.58
CA GLY A 491 6.51 40.43 -33.74
C GLY A 491 7.78 41.22 -33.38
N SER A 492 8.53 41.63 -34.41
CA SER A 492 9.50 42.74 -34.46
C SER A 492 10.35 43.13 -33.23
N SER A 493 11.66 42.81 -33.31
CA SER A 493 12.82 43.69 -33.02
C SER A 493 12.80 44.72 -31.87
N ARG A 494 13.69 44.48 -30.88
CA ARG A 494 14.46 45.43 -30.03
C ARG A 494 14.10 46.93 -30.06
N GLN A 495 13.82 47.49 -28.88
CA GLN A 495 14.66 48.55 -28.25
C GLN A 495 14.25 48.85 -26.79
N GLU A 496 15.25 49.05 -25.93
CA GLU A 496 15.19 49.76 -24.64
C GLU A 496 15.85 51.14 -24.80
N PRO A 497 15.82 52.05 -23.80
CA PRO A 497 14.71 52.38 -22.87
C PRO A 497 14.48 53.92 -22.81
N ASP A 498 13.40 54.41 -22.18
CA ASP A 498 13.50 55.68 -21.42
C ASP A 498 12.30 56.02 -20.50
N HIS A 499 12.61 56.91 -19.55
CA HIS A 499 11.91 57.44 -18.38
C HIS A 499 10.41 57.89 -18.39
N ALA A 500 9.78 57.66 -17.21
CA ALA A 500 9.04 58.63 -16.36
C ALA A 500 7.53 59.00 -16.55
N VAL A 501 6.80 58.85 -15.43
CA VAL A 501 5.80 59.79 -14.82
C VAL A 501 4.46 60.06 -15.57
N GLU A 502 3.30 59.66 -14.99
CA GLU A 502 2.49 60.46 -14.04
C GLU A 502 1.21 59.69 -13.60
N MET A 503 0.35 60.26 -12.72
CA MET A 503 -0.72 59.57 -11.99
C MET A 503 -2.08 60.30 -12.01
N ARG A 504 -3.21 59.55 -11.97
CA ARG A 504 -4.62 59.94 -11.58
C ARG A 504 -5.55 60.58 -12.65
N PRO A 505 -6.90 60.67 -12.43
CA PRO A 505 -7.89 59.67 -11.96
C PRO A 505 -9.24 59.74 -12.77
N ILE A 506 -10.41 59.41 -12.15
CA ILE A 506 -11.84 59.64 -12.58
C ILE A 506 -12.46 58.54 -13.48
N LEU A 507 -13.73 58.10 -13.38
CA LEU A 507 -14.77 58.03 -12.31
C LEU A 507 -15.92 57.09 -12.82
N VAL A 508 -16.78 56.63 -11.92
CA VAL A 508 -17.94 55.73 -12.12
C VAL A 508 -19.12 56.38 -12.86
N LEU A 509 -19.87 55.64 -13.71
CA LEU A 509 -21.35 55.45 -13.68
C LEU A 509 -21.92 54.72 -14.93
N ALA A 510 -23.05 54.00 -14.73
CA ALA A 510 -23.88 53.32 -15.74
C ALA A 510 -25.02 54.25 -16.26
N PRO A 511 -26.01 53.90 -17.15
CA PRO A 511 -26.67 52.60 -17.34
C PRO A 511 -27.12 52.20 -18.79
N SER A 512 -27.96 51.15 -18.87
CA SER A 512 -28.59 50.43 -20.01
C SER A 512 -29.79 51.15 -20.71
N PRO A 513 -30.68 50.54 -21.56
CA PRO A 513 -30.69 49.25 -22.30
C PRO A 513 -31.26 49.26 -23.76
N SER A 514 -31.31 48.07 -24.41
CA SER A 514 -32.46 47.48 -25.18
C SER A 514 -32.33 47.21 -26.71
N LEU A 515 -33.34 46.48 -27.24
CA LEU A 515 -33.68 46.10 -28.63
C LEU A 515 -33.21 44.69 -29.11
N TRP A 516 -33.97 43.80 -29.80
CA TRP A 516 -35.36 43.80 -30.35
C TRP A 516 -36.03 42.38 -30.39
N SER A 517 -37.18 42.26 -31.07
CA SER A 517 -38.17 41.16 -31.22
C SER A 517 -37.68 39.85 -31.92
N THR A 518 -38.43 38.75 -32.17
CA THR A 518 -39.90 38.53 -32.39
C THR A 518 -40.31 37.05 -32.13
N ARG A 519 -41.63 36.75 -32.05
CA ARG A 519 -42.26 35.41 -31.89
C ARG A 519 -43.26 35.08 -33.02
N ILE A 520 -43.88 33.89 -32.93
CA ILE A 520 -45.18 33.36 -33.46
C ILE A 520 -44.95 32.04 -34.27
N TYR A 521 -45.77 30.97 -34.23
CA TYR A 521 -47.13 30.76 -33.69
C TYR A 521 -47.30 29.50 -32.78
N SER A 522 -48.23 28.59 -33.09
CA SER A 522 -48.73 27.38 -32.38
C SER A 522 -48.46 26.10 -33.21
N SER A 523 -48.60 24.84 -32.75
CA SER A 523 -49.56 24.18 -31.83
C SER A 523 -48.97 22.80 -31.37
N PHE A 524 -49.63 21.80 -30.76
CA PHE A 524 -51.02 21.47 -30.35
C PHE A 524 -50.96 20.62 -29.04
N LEU A 525 -52.06 19.99 -28.61
CA LEU A 525 -52.15 19.07 -27.45
C LEU A 525 -52.88 17.75 -27.79
N HIS A 526 -52.43 16.61 -27.25
CA HIS A 526 -53.32 15.54 -26.77
C HIS A 526 -52.67 14.62 -25.74
N THR A 527 -53.49 14.08 -24.82
CA THR A 527 -53.09 13.30 -23.64
C THR A 527 -53.93 12.02 -23.52
N THR A 528 -53.28 10.88 -23.27
CA THR A 528 -53.88 9.71 -22.59
C THR A 528 -52.76 8.94 -21.87
N GLY A 529 -52.99 8.46 -20.66
CA GLY A 529 -52.03 7.63 -19.91
C GLY A 529 -52.68 6.35 -19.38
N LEU A 530 -51.87 5.41 -18.85
CA LEU A 530 -52.33 4.25 -18.07
C LEU A 530 -51.18 3.59 -17.28
N ARG A 531 -51.54 2.75 -16.31
CA ARG A 531 -50.66 1.90 -15.46
C ARG A 531 -50.90 0.40 -15.80
N THR A 532 -50.14 -0.61 -15.38
CA THR A 532 -49.08 -0.71 -14.34
C THR A 532 -48.09 -1.86 -14.68
N SER A 533 -47.05 -2.04 -13.86
CA SER A 533 -46.36 -3.32 -13.54
C SER A 533 -45.77 -4.19 -14.65
N SER A 534 -44.44 -4.32 -14.67
CA SER A 534 -43.78 -5.57 -14.26
C SER A 534 -42.32 -5.32 -13.87
N THR A 535 -41.83 -6.06 -12.88
CA THR A 535 -40.46 -5.98 -12.36
C THR A 535 -39.46 -6.70 -13.28
N ARG A 536 -38.32 -6.06 -13.55
CA ARG A 536 -37.09 -6.74 -14.01
C ARG A 536 -35.94 -6.31 -13.09
N PRO A 537 -35.07 -7.23 -12.64
CA PRO A 537 -33.92 -6.88 -11.82
C PRO A 537 -32.92 -6.04 -12.64
N SER A 538 -32.32 -5.04 -12.01
CA SER A 538 -31.37 -4.12 -12.63
C SER A 538 -30.05 -4.82 -12.97
N VAL A 539 -29.80 -5.00 -14.27
CA VAL A 539 -28.48 -5.43 -14.76
C VAL A 539 -27.47 -4.32 -14.49
N LEU A 540 -26.33 -4.68 -13.90
CA LEU A 540 -25.23 -3.77 -13.64
C LEU A 540 -24.44 -3.57 -14.94
N THR A 541 -24.95 -2.73 -15.83
CA THR A 541 -24.31 -2.41 -17.11
C THR A 541 -23.21 -1.36 -16.93
N CYS A 542 -21.99 -1.63 -17.43
CA CYS A 542 -20.99 -0.59 -17.65
C CYS A 542 -21.63 0.60 -18.42
N LYS A 543 -21.63 1.81 -17.83
CA LYS A 543 -22.17 3.01 -18.50
C LYS A 543 -21.13 3.56 -19.48
N THR A 544 -21.37 3.41 -20.77
CA THR A 544 -20.65 4.16 -21.81
C THR A 544 -21.18 5.59 -21.87
N SER A 545 -20.46 6.54 -21.28
CA SER A 545 -20.84 7.96 -21.26
C SER A 545 -20.03 8.77 -22.27
N GLY A 546 -20.72 9.32 -23.28
CA GLY A 546 -20.27 10.49 -24.05
C GLY A 546 -19.45 10.20 -25.31
N VAL A 547 -20.13 10.23 -26.47
CA VAL A 547 -19.46 10.50 -27.75
C VAL A 547 -19.12 11.99 -27.81
N PHE A 548 -17.84 12.35 -27.87
CA PHE A 548 -17.39 13.71 -28.17
C PHE A 548 -16.41 13.70 -29.36
N ASN A 549 -16.73 14.53 -30.35
CA ASN A 549 -16.06 14.83 -31.62
C ASN A 549 -14.72 14.13 -31.94
N LEU A 550 -14.78 13.29 -32.98
CA LEU A 550 -13.62 12.79 -33.72
C LEU A 550 -12.88 13.92 -34.45
N LEU A 551 -11.59 14.07 -34.17
CA LEU A 551 -10.62 14.57 -35.15
C LEU A 551 -9.97 13.34 -35.84
N PRO A 552 -9.60 13.42 -37.14
CA PRO A 552 -9.17 12.25 -37.92
C PRO A 552 -7.72 11.82 -37.62
N GLY A 553 -7.49 11.30 -36.41
CA GLY A 553 -6.26 10.58 -36.04
C GLY A 553 -6.41 9.08 -36.32
N ARG A 554 -5.74 8.59 -37.38
CA ARG A 554 -5.58 7.17 -37.80
C ARG A 554 -6.35 6.12 -36.97
N LEU A 555 -7.44 5.57 -37.52
CA LEU A 555 -7.92 4.24 -37.14
C LEU A 555 -6.80 3.21 -37.34
N ARG A 556 -6.13 2.80 -36.27
CA ARG A 556 -5.40 1.53 -36.22
C ARG A 556 -6.39 0.45 -35.78
N MET A 557 -6.60 -0.55 -36.63
CA MET A 557 -7.29 -1.78 -36.20
C MET A 557 -6.52 -2.38 -35.02
N ALA A 558 -7.22 -2.69 -33.93
CA ALA A 558 -6.65 -3.50 -32.85
C ALA A 558 -6.21 -4.87 -33.41
N SER A 559 -5.11 -5.42 -32.90
CA SER A 559 -4.56 -6.67 -33.42
C SER A 559 -5.41 -7.90 -33.09
N THR A 560 -5.04 -9.02 -33.72
CA THR A 560 -5.71 -10.30 -33.54
C THR A 560 -5.22 -11.02 -32.27
N LEU A 561 -6.15 -11.35 -31.38
CA LEU A 561 -5.91 -12.35 -30.33
C LEU A 561 -5.91 -13.75 -30.97
N PRO A 562 -5.18 -14.74 -30.42
CA PRO A 562 -5.26 -16.10 -30.93
C PRO A 562 -6.64 -16.69 -30.61
N SER A 563 -7.19 -17.50 -31.52
CA SER A 563 -8.46 -18.21 -31.31
C SER A 563 -8.30 -19.42 -30.37
N SER A 564 -7.58 -19.24 -29.27
CA SER A 564 -7.36 -20.29 -28.26
C SER A 564 -8.61 -20.49 -27.39
N PRO A 565 -8.77 -21.65 -26.73
CA PRO A 565 -9.90 -21.92 -25.84
C PRO A 565 -10.09 -20.84 -24.75
N VAL A 566 -8.99 -20.22 -24.29
CA VAL A 566 -8.99 -19.14 -23.31
C VAL A 566 -9.74 -17.90 -23.82
N PHE A 567 -9.29 -17.33 -24.93
CA PHE A 567 -9.90 -16.11 -25.45
C PHE A 567 -11.28 -16.37 -26.07
N GLN A 568 -11.50 -17.56 -26.66
CA GLN A 568 -12.82 -17.98 -27.10
C GLN A 568 -13.83 -18.11 -25.95
N ALA A 569 -13.40 -18.52 -24.74
CA ALA A 569 -14.28 -18.56 -23.58
C ALA A 569 -14.61 -17.14 -23.11
N ILE A 570 -13.58 -16.30 -22.90
CA ILE A 570 -13.74 -14.91 -22.44
C ILE A 570 -14.63 -14.09 -23.41
N ALA A 571 -14.49 -14.29 -24.72
CA ALA A 571 -15.25 -13.57 -25.75
C ALA A 571 -16.70 -14.01 -25.94
N LYS A 572 -17.17 -15.07 -25.26
CA LYS A 572 -18.58 -15.50 -25.30
C LYS A 572 -19.46 -14.78 -24.27
N HIS A 573 -18.87 -14.10 -23.30
CA HIS A 573 -19.58 -13.43 -22.21
C HIS A 573 -20.09 -12.03 -22.65
N ASP A 574 -21.11 -11.48 -21.98
CA ASP A 574 -21.62 -10.14 -22.30
C ASP A 574 -20.49 -9.11 -22.10
N PRO A 575 -20.06 -8.37 -23.15
CA PRO A 575 -18.94 -7.44 -23.06
C PRO A 575 -19.19 -6.29 -22.06
N ARG A 576 -20.44 -6.08 -21.62
CA ARG A 576 -20.84 -5.07 -20.62
C ARG A 576 -20.95 -5.64 -19.20
N ALA A 577 -20.76 -6.95 -19.02
CA ALA A 577 -20.70 -7.58 -17.70
C ALA A 577 -19.35 -7.24 -17.02
N PRO A 578 -19.33 -7.01 -15.70
CA PRO A 578 -18.10 -6.78 -14.96
C PRO A 578 -17.23 -8.04 -14.98
N ALA A 579 -15.96 -7.88 -15.37
CA ALA A 579 -14.94 -8.91 -15.25
C ALA A 579 -14.14 -8.71 -13.95
N ILE A 580 -13.57 -7.50 -13.77
CA ILE A 580 -12.69 -7.17 -12.64
C ILE A 580 -13.20 -5.93 -11.91
N ILE A 581 -13.23 -5.97 -10.58
CA ILE A 581 -13.62 -4.85 -9.71
C ILE A 581 -12.50 -4.61 -8.69
N HIS A 582 -12.14 -3.35 -8.44
CA HIS A 582 -11.21 -2.98 -7.37
C HIS A 582 -12.00 -2.54 -6.13
N SER A 583 -12.04 -3.36 -5.07
CA SER A 583 -12.96 -3.20 -3.93
C SER A 583 -12.99 -1.78 -3.36
N THR A 584 -11.83 -1.22 -3.00
CA THR A 584 -11.69 0.09 -2.31
C THR A 584 -12.11 1.30 -3.15
N SER A 585 -11.86 1.28 -4.46
CA SER A 585 -12.13 2.41 -5.36
C SER A 585 -13.42 2.22 -6.18
N ASN A 586 -14.02 1.03 -6.09
CA ASN A 586 -15.17 0.59 -6.89
C ASN A 586 -14.98 0.67 -8.43
N ARG A 587 -13.74 0.91 -8.90
CA ARG A 587 -13.40 0.87 -10.33
C ARG A 587 -13.72 -0.51 -10.88
N THR A 588 -14.45 -0.54 -11.99
CA THR A 588 -15.01 -1.75 -12.58
C THR A 588 -14.62 -1.79 -14.05
N PHE A 589 -14.06 -2.93 -14.47
CA PHE A 589 -13.64 -3.21 -15.83
C PHE A 589 -14.50 -4.35 -16.37
N CYS A 590 -15.01 -4.21 -17.59
CA CYS A 590 -15.97 -5.13 -18.18
C CYS A 590 -15.29 -6.08 -19.19
N TYR A 591 -15.93 -7.21 -19.53
CA TYR A 591 -15.36 -8.23 -20.43
C TYR A 591 -14.92 -7.67 -21.80
N GLY A 592 -15.64 -6.67 -22.33
CA GLY A 592 -15.29 -5.99 -23.58
C GLY A 592 -14.01 -5.15 -23.47
N SER A 593 -13.86 -4.36 -22.40
CA SER A 593 -12.64 -3.58 -22.18
C SER A 593 -11.44 -4.51 -21.95
N LEU A 594 -11.64 -5.62 -21.22
CA LEU A 594 -10.57 -6.59 -20.94
C LEU A 594 -9.95 -7.16 -22.22
N LEU A 595 -10.75 -7.61 -23.18
CA LEU A 595 -10.23 -8.15 -24.43
C LEU A 595 -9.49 -7.10 -25.27
N HIS A 596 -9.98 -5.86 -25.29
CA HIS A 596 -9.35 -4.77 -26.01
C HIS A 596 -8.02 -4.34 -25.34
N ASP A 597 -8.00 -4.19 -24.02
CA ASP A 597 -6.79 -3.83 -23.26
C ASP A 597 -5.72 -4.94 -23.36
N VAL A 598 -6.13 -6.21 -23.40
CA VAL A 598 -5.24 -7.35 -23.67
C VAL A 598 -4.67 -7.32 -25.09
N ALA A 599 -5.47 -7.00 -26.12
CA ALA A 599 -4.98 -6.86 -27.49
C ALA A 599 -4.01 -5.66 -27.64
N PHE A 600 -4.27 -4.56 -26.95
CA PHE A 600 -3.36 -3.41 -26.92
C PHE A 600 -2.05 -3.70 -26.17
N ALA A 601 -2.13 -4.42 -25.04
CA ALA A 601 -0.94 -4.88 -24.31
C ALA A 601 -0.13 -5.90 -25.13
N LYS A 602 -0.81 -6.80 -25.88
CA LYS A 602 -0.17 -7.71 -26.84
C LYS A 602 0.68 -6.95 -27.86
N ASP A 603 0.14 -5.88 -28.46
CA ASP A 603 0.86 -5.07 -29.44
C ASP A 603 2.08 -4.36 -28.86
N LYS A 604 1.97 -3.84 -27.63
CA LYS A 604 3.12 -3.29 -26.90
C LYS A 604 4.21 -4.35 -26.71
N LEU A 605 3.87 -5.55 -26.25
CA LEU A 605 4.84 -6.64 -26.06
C LEU A 605 5.54 -7.04 -27.37
N SER A 606 4.81 -7.09 -28.50
CA SER A 606 5.44 -7.31 -29.83
C SER A 606 6.39 -6.20 -30.23
N ALA A 607 6.08 -4.94 -29.91
CA ALA A 607 6.93 -3.81 -30.23
C ALA A 607 8.25 -3.83 -29.43
N LEU A 608 8.21 -4.20 -28.14
CA LEU A 608 9.40 -4.29 -27.28
C LEU A 608 10.47 -5.23 -27.81
N VAL A 609 10.05 -6.35 -28.43
CA VAL A 609 10.95 -7.36 -29.02
C VAL A 609 11.11 -7.23 -30.53
N SER A 610 10.80 -6.07 -31.11
CA SER A 610 10.94 -5.78 -32.56
C SER A 610 10.26 -6.81 -33.48
N GLY A 611 9.11 -7.35 -33.06
CA GLY A 611 8.37 -8.36 -33.82
C GLY A 611 8.91 -9.79 -33.75
N ARG A 612 9.94 -10.08 -32.93
CA ARG A 612 10.36 -11.45 -32.61
C ARG A 612 9.18 -12.25 -32.04
N SER A 613 9.06 -13.52 -32.42
CA SER A 613 8.08 -14.43 -31.81
C SER A 613 8.36 -14.61 -30.32
N LEU A 614 7.33 -14.43 -29.51
CA LEU A 614 7.35 -14.67 -28.06
C LEU A 614 6.87 -16.08 -27.70
N ALA A 615 6.52 -16.92 -28.68
CA ALA A 615 6.01 -18.26 -28.44
C ALA A 615 7.03 -19.12 -27.67
N GLY A 616 6.61 -19.74 -26.57
CA GLY A 616 7.47 -20.52 -25.67
C GLY A 616 8.46 -19.69 -24.81
N GLU A 617 8.51 -18.36 -24.98
CA GLU A 617 9.40 -17.51 -24.19
C GLU A 617 8.86 -17.25 -22.79
N ARG A 618 9.73 -17.25 -21.79
CA ARG A 618 9.36 -16.94 -20.41
C ARG A 618 9.31 -15.43 -20.27
N ILE A 619 8.15 -14.89 -19.89
CA ILE A 619 7.96 -13.48 -19.57
C ILE A 619 7.69 -13.39 -18.07
N ALA A 620 8.69 -12.91 -17.34
CA ALA A 620 8.59 -12.70 -15.90
C ALA A 620 7.86 -11.38 -15.62
N PHE A 621 7.07 -11.31 -14.55
CA PHE A 621 6.40 -10.06 -14.20
C PHE A 621 6.11 -9.82 -12.72
N LEU A 622 6.27 -8.56 -12.28
CA LEU A 622 5.81 -8.01 -11.00
C LEU A 622 4.64 -7.05 -11.27
N ALA A 623 3.40 -7.49 -11.05
CA ALA A 623 2.21 -6.65 -11.26
C ALA A 623 1.32 -6.57 -10.03
N GLU A 624 0.65 -5.43 -9.84
CA GLU A 624 -0.34 -5.25 -8.76
C GLU A 624 -1.52 -6.23 -8.89
N ASN A 625 -1.92 -6.87 -7.79
CA ASN A 625 -3.16 -7.65 -7.73
C ASN A 625 -4.36 -6.76 -8.05
N GLY A 626 -4.85 -6.85 -9.29
CA GLY A 626 -5.79 -5.91 -9.88
C GLY A 626 -5.89 -6.14 -11.38
N TYR A 627 -6.53 -5.21 -12.09
CA TYR A 627 -6.74 -5.30 -13.54
C TYR A 627 -5.42 -5.37 -14.32
N ASP A 628 -4.39 -4.65 -13.87
CA ASP A 628 -3.06 -4.60 -14.47
C ASP A 628 -2.39 -5.99 -14.53
N TYR A 629 -2.49 -6.79 -13.45
CA TYR A 629 -2.05 -8.19 -13.46
C TYR A 629 -2.83 -9.00 -14.51
N VAL A 630 -4.16 -8.85 -14.59
CA VAL A 630 -5.01 -9.64 -15.49
C VAL A 630 -4.68 -9.34 -16.96
N VAL A 631 -4.53 -8.06 -17.31
CA VAL A 631 -4.14 -7.63 -18.66
C VAL A 631 -2.73 -8.12 -18.99
N THR A 632 -1.78 -8.01 -18.06
CA THR A 632 -0.40 -8.51 -18.24
C THR A 632 -0.39 -10.02 -18.47
N PHE A 633 -1.00 -10.79 -17.57
CA PHE A 633 -1.08 -12.25 -17.65
C PHE A 633 -1.72 -12.75 -18.95
N LEU A 634 -2.87 -12.18 -19.33
CA LEU A 634 -3.55 -12.55 -20.57
C LEU A 634 -2.81 -12.08 -21.83
N SER A 635 -2.12 -10.93 -21.81
CA SER A 635 -1.34 -10.48 -22.98
C SER A 635 -0.14 -11.39 -23.25
N ILE A 636 0.51 -11.93 -22.20
CA ILE A 636 1.55 -12.95 -22.34
C ILE A 636 0.97 -14.24 -22.96
N LEU A 637 -0.16 -14.73 -22.45
CA LEU A 637 -0.82 -15.90 -23.04
C LEU A 637 -1.29 -15.67 -24.48
N SER A 638 -1.63 -14.43 -24.86
CA SER A 638 -2.04 -14.06 -26.22
C SER A 638 -0.91 -14.10 -27.27
N HIS A 639 0.33 -14.25 -26.79
CA HIS A 639 1.55 -14.47 -27.58
C HIS A 639 2.00 -15.93 -27.62
N ASN A 640 1.24 -16.84 -27.03
CA ASN A 640 1.66 -18.22 -26.78
C ASN A 640 3.00 -18.28 -26.01
N ALA A 641 3.25 -17.29 -25.15
CA ALA A 641 4.40 -17.22 -24.25
C ALA A 641 4.07 -17.86 -22.89
N ILE A 642 5.09 -18.05 -22.05
CA ILE A 642 4.98 -18.61 -20.71
C ILE A 642 4.98 -17.48 -19.67
N ALA A 643 3.85 -17.27 -19.02
CA ALA A 643 3.69 -16.27 -17.97
C ALA A 643 4.32 -16.74 -16.66
N LEU A 644 5.25 -15.94 -16.11
CA LEU A 644 5.99 -16.22 -14.88
C LEU A 644 5.77 -15.08 -13.87
N PRO A 645 4.70 -15.12 -13.04
CA PRO A 645 4.50 -14.10 -12.02
C PRO A 645 5.55 -14.24 -10.92
N LEU A 646 6.11 -13.10 -10.52
CA LEU A 646 7.04 -12.99 -9.41
C LEU A 646 6.31 -12.46 -8.17
N ALA A 647 6.83 -12.78 -6.99
CA ALA A 647 6.30 -12.28 -5.72
C ALA A 647 7.08 -11.04 -5.27
N PRO A 648 6.45 -9.85 -5.10
CA PRO A 648 7.16 -8.65 -4.67
C PRO A 648 7.73 -8.77 -3.25
N THR A 649 7.22 -9.72 -2.45
CA THR A 649 7.68 -10.04 -1.10
C THR A 649 8.93 -10.93 -1.07
N HIS A 650 9.39 -11.48 -2.20
CA HIS A 650 10.62 -12.29 -2.22
C HIS A 650 11.88 -11.39 -2.10
N PRO A 651 12.95 -11.90 -1.47
CA PRO A 651 14.27 -11.27 -1.51
C PRO A 651 14.79 -11.12 -2.95
N ASP A 652 15.60 -10.09 -3.21
CA ASP A 652 16.12 -9.82 -4.56
C ASP A 652 17.04 -10.93 -5.09
N SER A 653 17.68 -11.68 -4.20
CA SER A 653 18.45 -12.89 -4.53
C SER A 653 17.57 -14.04 -5.04
N GLU A 654 16.36 -14.21 -4.50
CA GLU A 654 15.41 -15.23 -4.96
C GLU A 654 14.75 -14.81 -6.28
N LEU A 655 14.43 -13.52 -6.45
CA LEU A 655 13.92 -13.00 -7.72
C LEU A 655 14.95 -13.12 -8.85
N ARG A 656 16.22 -12.76 -8.62
CA ARG A 656 17.31 -12.99 -9.60
C ARG A 656 17.49 -14.46 -9.92
N TYR A 657 17.52 -15.34 -8.92
CA TYR A 657 17.62 -16.78 -9.16
C TYR A 657 16.51 -17.30 -10.08
N ILE A 658 15.26 -16.83 -9.90
CA ILE A 658 14.14 -17.19 -10.76
C ILE A 658 14.35 -16.68 -12.19
N LEU A 659 14.77 -15.43 -12.37
CA LEU A 659 15.02 -14.82 -13.68
C LEU A 659 16.16 -15.54 -14.44
N ASP A 660 17.30 -15.80 -13.78
CA ASP A 660 18.44 -16.52 -14.35
C ASP A 660 18.08 -17.98 -14.71
N ASN A 661 17.41 -18.68 -13.79
CA ASN A 661 17.05 -20.09 -13.98
C ASN A 661 16.04 -20.26 -15.13
N SER A 662 14.99 -19.43 -15.14
CA SER A 662 13.95 -19.41 -16.18
C SER A 662 14.44 -18.91 -17.54
N LYS A 663 15.56 -18.18 -17.56
CA LYS A 663 16.01 -17.37 -18.70
C LYS A 663 14.86 -16.54 -19.25
N ALA A 664 14.29 -15.68 -18.40
CA ALA A 664 13.21 -14.79 -18.80
C ALA A 664 13.68 -13.84 -19.90
N LEU A 665 12.96 -13.77 -21.02
CA LEU A 665 13.30 -12.87 -22.14
C LEU A 665 12.94 -11.42 -21.80
N LEU A 666 11.74 -11.24 -21.23
CA LEU A 666 11.24 -9.96 -20.75
C LEU A 666 10.99 -10.05 -19.24
N PHE A 667 11.24 -8.95 -18.54
CA PHE A 667 10.80 -8.72 -17.17
C PHE A 667 9.89 -7.50 -17.16
N LEU A 668 8.62 -7.68 -16.85
CA LEU A 668 7.63 -6.60 -16.83
C LEU A 668 7.36 -6.18 -15.38
N ALA A 669 7.35 -4.89 -15.07
CA ALA A 669 6.93 -4.42 -13.76
C ALA A 669 5.88 -3.31 -13.88
N THR A 670 4.79 -3.37 -13.12
CA THR A 670 3.89 -2.20 -12.98
C THR A 670 4.62 -1.08 -12.24
N GLU A 671 4.28 0.19 -12.49
CA GLU A 671 4.92 1.37 -11.89
C GLU A 671 5.23 1.26 -10.38
N LYS A 672 4.31 0.70 -9.57
CA LYS A 672 4.51 0.47 -8.12
C LYS A 672 5.70 -0.42 -7.76
N PHE A 673 6.12 -1.30 -8.67
CA PHE A 673 7.23 -2.23 -8.47
C PHE A 673 8.47 -1.84 -9.30
N ARG A 674 8.50 -0.61 -9.85
CA ARG A 674 9.63 -0.07 -10.63
C ARG A 674 10.96 -0.18 -9.87
N GLU A 675 11.02 0.31 -8.64
CA GLU A 675 12.24 0.30 -7.81
C GLU A 675 12.72 -1.13 -7.57
N LYS A 676 11.84 -1.99 -7.05
CA LYS A 676 12.11 -3.41 -6.80
C LYS A 676 12.63 -4.12 -8.06
N ALA A 677 12.04 -3.85 -9.23
CA ALA A 677 12.47 -4.43 -10.49
C ALA A 677 13.84 -3.90 -10.94
N ASN A 678 14.10 -2.60 -10.80
CA ASN A 678 15.40 -1.98 -11.05
C ASN A 678 16.50 -2.59 -10.15
N THR A 679 16.27 -2.66 -8.83
CA THR A 679 17.22 -3.26 -7.86
C THR A 679 17.54 -4.72 -8.20
N VAL A 680 16.55 -5.50 -8.64
CA VAL A 680 16.74 -6.89 -9.07
C VAL A 680 17.64 -7.01 -10.30
N VAL A 681 17.60 -6.07 -11.26
CA VAL A 681 18.44 -6.12 -12.48
C VAL A 681 19.75 -5.32 -12.40
N GLN A 682 19.94 -4.50 -11.36
CA GLN A 682 21.17 -3.72 -11.14
C GLN A 682 22.39 -4.58 -10.79
N GLN A 683 22.19 -5.74 -10.16
CA GLN A 683 23.28 -6.65 -9.81
C GLN A 683 23.55 -7.66 -10.93
N SER A 684 24.80 -8.10 -11.07
CA SER A 684 25.22 -9.04 -12.12
C SER A 684 24.36 -10.32 -12.15
N MET A 685 23.94 -10.71 -13.35
CA MET A 685 23.09 -11.87 -13.65
C MET A 685 23.70 -12.69 -14.79
N GLU A 686 23.41 -13.99 -14.85
CA GLU A 686 23.81 -14.86 -15.98
C GLU A 686 22.98 -14.57 -17.24
N HIS A 687 21.72 -14.19 -17.07
CA HIS A 687 20.83 -13.81 -18.15
C HIS A 687 19.99 -12.58 -17.75
N MET A 688 20.39 -11.41 -18.26
CA MET A 688 19.67 -10.16 -18.03
C MET A 688 18.43 -10.09 -18.93
N PRO A 689 17.20 -10.10 -18.37
CA PRO A 689 15.97 -9.87 -19.14
C PRO A 689 15.89 -8.41 -19.60
N GLN A 690 15.18 -8.15 -20.70
CA GLN A 690 14.78 -6.77 -21.02
C GLN A 690 13.69 -6.33 -20.04
N LEU A 691 14.02 -5.39 -19.14
CA LEU A 691 13.09 -4.77 -18.21
C LEU A 691 12.19 -3.76 -18.94
N GLU A 692 10.88 -3.82 -18.72
CA GLU A 692 9.92 -2.80 -19.15
C GLU A 692 9.00 -2.43 -17.97
N ILE A 693 8.75 -1.13 -17.80
CA ILE A 693 7.83 -0.63 -16.76
C ILE A 693 6.47 -0.28 -17.37
N LEU A 694 5.44 -1.03 -16.98
CA LEU A 694 4.07 -0.89 -17.43
C LEU A 694 3.34 0.20 -16.64
N SER A 695 2.81 1.19 -17.37
CA SER A 695 1.94 2.21 -16.78
C SER A 695 0.58 1.67 -16.35
N LYS A 696 0.06 2.24 -15.26
CA LYS A 696 -1.20 1.84 -14.64
C LYS A 696 -2.42 2.01 -15.55
N ILE A 697 -3.31 1.03 -15.55
CA ILE A 697 -4.56 1.06 -16.29
C ILE A 697 -5.66 1.64 -15.40
N GLU A 698 -5.88 2.95 -15.51
CA GLU A 698 -6.86 3.65 -14.68
C GLU A 698 -8.30 3.48 -15.13
N THR A 699 -8.50 3.47 -16.45
CA THR A 699 -9.78 3.29 -17.14
C THR A 699 -9.59 2.24 -18.24
N GLY A 700 -10.57 1.33 -18.39
CA GLY A 700 -10.54 0.34 -19.47
C GLY A 700 -10.94 0.94 -20.81
N ALA A 701 -10.56 0.29 -21.90
CA ALA A 701 -10.91 0.74 -23.25
C ALA A 701 -12.41 1.04 -23.43
N ILE A 702 -12.69 2.17 -24.09
CA ILE A 702 -14.04 2.72 -24.31
C ILE A 702 -14.74 2.05 -25.53
N SER A 703 -13.99 1.39 -26.41
CA SER A 703 -14.52 0.80 -27.64
C SER A 703 -15.23 -0.54 -27.39
N ALA A 704 -16.41 -0.68 -27.99
CA ALA A 704 -17.16 -1.94 -28.06
C ALA A 704 -16.95 -2.69 -29.40
N GLU A 705 -15.91 -2.32 -30.17
CA GLU A 705 -15.56 -3.04 -31.40
C GLU A 705 -15.05 -4.45 -31.10
N ASN A 706 -15.48 -5.42 -31.91
CA ASN A 706 -15.10 -6.82 -31.72
C ASN A 706 -13.60 -7.02 -32.03
N VAL A 707 -12.85 -7.44 -31.00
CA VAL A 707 -11.48 -7.92 -31.17
C VAL A 707 -11.48 -9.11 -32.15
N ARG A 708 -10.60 -9.07 -33.14
CA ARG A 708 -10.51 -10.12 -34.16
C ARG A 708 -9.70 -11.30 -33.62
N PHE A 709 -10.00 -12.51 -34.11
CA PHE A 709 -9.26 -13.72 -33.75
C PHE A 709 -8.45 -14.25 -34.93
N SER A 710 -7.18 -14.60 -34.70
CA SER A 710 -6.35 -15.32 -35.67
C SER A 710 -6.50 -16.83 -35.53
N SER A 711 -6.32 -17.56 -36.62
CA SER A 711 -6.27 -19.02 -36.65
C SER A 711 -4.93 -19.60 -36.14
N ASP A 712 -4.20 -18.86 -35.30
CA ASP A 712 -2.95 -19.35 -34.71
C ASP A 712 -3.27 -20.37 -33.61
N THR A 713 -2.77 -21.59 -33.80
CA THR A 713 -2.99 -22.74 -32.93
C THR A 713 -1.71 -23.19 -32.20
N ALA A 714 -0.64 -22.38 -32.18
CA ALA A 714 0.62 -22.75 -31.52
C ALA A 714 0.45 -22.91 -29.99
N GLN A 715 0.61 -24.14 -29.47
CA GLN A 715 0.43 -24.45 -28.04
C GLN A 715 1.75 -24.46 -27.25
N GLN A 716 2.63 -23.48 -27.52
CA GLN A 716 3.92 -23.34 -26.82
C GLN A 716 3.81 -22.46 -25.55
N GLY A 717 2.65 -21.84 -25.33
CA GLY A 717 2.40 -20.98 -24.17
C GLY A 717 2.03 -21.73 -22.91
N GLY A 718 2.02 -21.00 -21.80
CA GLY A 718 1.62 -21.54 -20.52
C GLY A 718 1.88 -20.62 -19.34
N PHE A 719 2.06 -21.23 -18.19
CA PHE A 719 2.21 -20.61 -16.89
C PHE A 719 3.32 -21.31 -16.13
N MET A 720 4.24 -20.56 -15.53
CA MET A 720 5.33 -21.12 -14.74
C MET A 720 5.31 -20.55 -13.33
N LEU A 721 5.36 -21.43 -12.33
CA LEU A 721 5.43 -21.06 -10.91
C LEU A 721 6.60 -21.76 -10.24
N TYR A 722 7.40 -21.01 -9.47
CA TYR A 722 8.48 -21.61 -8.69
C TYR A 722 7.97 -22.16 -7.35
N THR A 723 8.39 -23.39 -7.01
CA THR A 723 8.07 -24.05 -5.75
C THR A 723 9.35 -24.40 -4.99
N SER A 724 9.33 -24.30 -3.66
CA SER A 724 10.47 -24.67 -2.81
C SER A 724 10.78 -26.18 -2.94
N GLY A 725 11.87 -26.52 -3.64
CA GLY A 725 12.28 -27.91 -3.84
C GLY A 725 12.92 -28.53 -2.60
N THR A 726 13.00 -29.86 -2.57
CA THR A 726 13.71 -30.65 -1.54
C THR A 726 15.22 -30.41 -1.51
N THR A 727 15.77 -29.73 -2.51
CA THR A 727 17.20 -29.51 -2.79
C THR A 727 17.65 -28.06 -2.53
N ASN A 728 17.09 -27.41 -1.51
CA ASN A 728 17.34 -26.02 -1.06
C ASN A 728 17.05 -24.87 -2.05
N ARG A 729 17.04 -25.09 -3.38
CA ARG A 729 16.67 -24.07 -4.38
C ARG A 729 15.28 -24.32 -4.99
N PRO A 730 14.48 -23.28 -5.28
CA PRO A 730 13.16 -23.42 -5.91
C PRO A 730 13.22 -24.07 -7.31
N LYS A 731 12.19 -24.85 -7.70
CA LYS A 731 12.04 -25.45 -9.03
C LYS A 731 10.90 -24.75 -9.79
N GLY A 732 11.09 -24.41 -11.07
CA GLY A 732 10.01 -23.87 -11.91
C GLY A 732 9.09 -24.98 -12.41
N VAL A 733 7.82 -24.98 -12.01
CA VAL A 733 6.76 -25.90 -12.48
C VAL A 733 6.15 -25.35 -13.76
N VAL A 734 6.22 -26.09 -14.87
CA VAL A 734 5.70 -25.66 -16.18
C VAL A 734 4.31 -26.24 -16.43
N LEU A 735 3.31 -25.37 -16.53
CA LEU A 735 1.92 -25.71 -16.83
C LEU A 735 1.57 -25.17 -18.22
N SER A 736 1.35 -26.05 -19.20
CA SER A 736 0.98 -25.62 -20.56
C SER A 736 -0.39 -24.90 -20.59
N THR A 737 -0.66 -24.09 -21.63
CA THR A 737 -1.99 -23.49 -21.81
C THR A 737 -3.11 -24.55 -21.83
N PRO A 738 -2.97 -25.71 -22.50
CA PRO A 738 -3.89 -26.85 -22.34
C PRO A 738 -4.05 -27.32 -20.89
N THR A 739 -2.96 -27.45 -20.12
CA THR A 739 -2.99 -27.90 -18.71
C THR A 739 -3.82 -26.96 -17.83
N ILE A 740 -3.56 -25.65 -17.86
CA ILE A 740 -4.33 -24.69 -17.06
C ILE A 740 -5.78 -24.57 -17.54
N THR A 741 -6.04 -24.79 -18.83
CA THR A 741 -7.40 -24.85 -19.38
C THR A 741 -8.15 -26.08 -18.87
N ALA A 742 -7.51 -27.26 -18.85
CA ALA A 742 -8.09 -28.49 -18.31
C ALA A 742 -8.39 -28.37 -16.80
N GLN A 743 -7.48 -27.76 -16.04
CA GLN A 743 -7.72 -27.43 -14.62
C GLN A 743 -8.94 -26.51 -14.46
N ALA A 744 -9.07 -25.46 -15.28
CA ALA A 744 -10.22 -24.56 -15.23
C ALA A 744 -11.54 -25.28 -15.61
N MET A 745 -11.55 -26.10 -16.67
CA MET A 745 -12.75 -26.86 -17.08
C MET A 745 -13.21 -27.83 -15.99
N SER A 746 -12.26 -28.58 -15.41
CA SER A 746 -12.51 -29.51 -14.30
C SER A 746 -13.17 -28.81 -13.10
N LEU A 747 -12.67 -27.61 -12.75
CA LEU A 747 -13.23 -26.79 -11.67
C LEU A 747 -14.58 -26.15 -12.03
N ILE A 748 -14.83 -25.77 -13.29
CA ILE A 748 -16.12 -25.26 -13.75
C ILE A 748 -17.21 -26.32 -13.60
N GLU A 749 -16.93 -27.57 -13.96
CA GLU A 749 -17.85 -28.70 -13.78
C GLU A 749 -18.04 -29.05 -12.30
N ALA A 750 -16.96 -29.15 -11.53
CA ALA A 750 -17.03 -29.59 -10.14
C ALA A 750 -17.64 -28.57 -9.16
N TRP A 751 -17.39 -27.28 -9.36
CA TRP A 751 -17.81 -26.21 -8.44
C TRP A 751 -18.92 -25.32 -9.02
N GLU A 752 -19.41 -25.67 -10.21
CA GLU A 752 -20.45 -24.95 -10.95
C GLU A 752 -20.20 -23.44 -10.98
N TYR A 753 -19.06 -23.01 -11.49
CA TYR A 753 -18.79 -21.57 -11.70
C TYR A 753 -19.81 -20.99 -12.68
N ARG A 754 -20.39 -19.84 -12.36
CA ARG A 754 -21.46 -19.20 -13.14
C ARG A 754 -21.10 -17.75 -13.46
N ALA A 755 -21.57 -17.24 -14.59
CA ALA A 755 -21.44 -15.82 -14.94
C ALA A 755 -22.18 -14.86 -13.97
N SER A 756 -23.07 -15.40 -13.13
CA SER A 756 -23.72 -14.66 -12.04
C SER A 756 -22.84 -14.48 -10.80
N ASP A 757 -21.70 -15.18 -10.71
CA ASP A 757 -20.87 -15.15 -9.51
C ASP A 757 -20.08 -13.86 -9.36
N LEU A 758 -19.89 -13.47 -8.09
CA LEU A 758 -18.97 -12.42 -7.68
C LEU A 758 -18.03 -13.02 -6.64
N LEU A 759 -16.78 -13.26 -7.06
CA LEU A 759 -15.72 -13.84 -6.22
C LEU A 759 -14.90 -12.73 -5.56
N LEU A 760 -14.71 -12.80 -4.24
CA LEU A 760 -13.83 -11.88 -3.52
C LEU A 760 -12.40 -12.40 -3.48
N HIS A 761 -11.49 -11.74 -4.19
CA HIS A 761 -10.11 -12.18 -4.35
C HIS A 761 -9.18 -11.51 -3.32
N VAL A 762 -8.72 -12.30 -2.35
CA VAL A 762 -7.82 -11.88 -1.27
C VAL A 762 -6.48 -12.64 -1.27
N LEU A 763 -6.27 -13.52 -2.24
CA LEU A 763 -5.09 -14.40 -2.33
C LEU A 763 -3.94 -13.77 -3.14
N PRO A 764 -2.68 -14.17 -2.88
CA PRO A 764 -1.54 -13.84 -3.75
C PRO A 764 -1.66 -14.52 -5.13
N LEU A 765 -1.22 -13.83 -6.18
CA LEU A 765 -1.29 -14.28 -7.59
C LEU A 765 -0.01 -14.97 -8.10
N HIS A 766 0.96 -15.23 -7.24
CA HIS A 766 2.13 -16.10 -7.52
C HIS A 766 1.91 -17.55 -7.00
N HIS A 767 0.65 -17.94 -6.83
CA HIS A 767 0.25 -19.26 -6.34
C HIS A 767 -0.94 -19.78 -7.15
N ILE A 768 -0.91 -21.07 -7.50
CA ILE A 768 -1.92 -21.71 -8.36
C ILE A 768 -3.36 -21.54 -7.84
N HIS A 769 -3.56 -21.51 -6.51
CA HIS A 769 -4.86 -21.28 -5.89
C HIS A 769 -5.41 -19.87 -6.17
N GLY A 770 -4.57 -18.83 -6.09
CA GLY A 770 -4.97 -17.46 -6.45
C GLY A 770 -5.16 -17.32 -7.96
N THR A 771 -4.16 -17.71 -8.75
CA THR A 771 -4.16 -17.44 -10.19
C THR A 771 -5.16 -18.30 -10.96
N ILE A 772 -5.27 -19.60 -10.66
CA ILE A 772 -6.17 -20.51 -11.40
C ILE A 772 -7.58 -20.50 -10.80
N ASN A 773 -7.74 -20.87 -9.53
CA ASN A 773 -9.08 -21.06 -8.95
C ASN A 773 -9.83 -19.74 -8.71
N ALA A 774 -9.11 -18.68 -8.28
CA ALA A 774 -9.71 -17.42 -7.86
C ALA A 774 -9.70 -16.33 -8.94
N LEU A 775 -8.95 -16.50 -10.05
CA LEU A 775 -8.88 -15.53 -11.13
C LEU A 775 -9.19 -16.13 -12.52
N PHE A 776 -8.37 -17.06 -13.00
CA PHE A 776 -8.50 -17.59 -14.36
C PHE A 776 -9.82 -18.36 -14.57
N THR A 777 -10.16 -19.27 -13.65
CA THR A 777 -11.39 -20.08 -13.74
C THR A 777 -12.66 -19.20 -13.71
N PRO A 778 -12.81 -18.20 -12.81
CA PRO A 778 -13.84 -17.17 -12.90
C PRO A 778 -13.94 -16.47 -14.26
N LEU A 779 -12.82 -16.03 -14.83
CA LEU A 779 -12.79 -15.32 -16.12
C LEU A 779 -13.23 -16.21 -17.29
N ILE A 780 -12.86 -17.49 -17.27
CA ILE A 780 -13.31 -18.47 -18.25
C ILE A 780 -14.83 -18.74 -18.10
N ALA A 781 -15.34 -18.78 -16.86
CA ALA A 781 -16.76 -18.99 -16.54
C ALA A 781 -17.68 -17.76 -16.72
N GLY A 782 -17.11 -16.58 -16.96
CA GLY A 782 -17.86 -15.33 -17.12
C GLY A 782 -18.21 -14.62 -15.81
N SER A 783 -17.67 -15.10 -14.69
CA SER A 783 -17.88 -14.53 -13.36
C SER A 783 -17.17 -13.17 -13.20
N ALA A 784 -17.56 -12.40 -12.18
CA ALA A 784 -16.84 -11.20 -11.77
C ALA A 784 -15.87 -11.50 -10.62
N VAL A 785 -14.69 -10.86 -10.63
CA VAL A 785 -13.68 -10.95 -9.56
C VAL A 785 -13.47 -9.57 -8.93
N GLU A 786 -13.72 -9.44 -7.62
CA GLU A 786 -13.47 -8.21 -6.86
C GLU A 786 -12.20 -8.36 -6.02
N PHE A 787 -11.16 -7.59 -6.34
CA PHE A 787 -9.88 -7.62 -5.63
C PHE A 787 -9.96 -6.83 -4.32
N ALA A 788 -9.59 -7.50 -3.23
CA ALA A 788 -9.38 -6.95 -1.89
C ALA A 788 -8.07 -7.51 -1.32
N TYR A 789 -6.95 -7.12 -1.96
CA TYR A 789 -5.60 -7.59 -1.64
C TYR A 789 -4.69 -6.42 -1.21
N PRO A 790 -3.79 -6.58 -0.22
CA PRO A 790 -3.58 -7.77 0.61
C PRO A 790 -4.77 -8.08 1.53
N PHE A 791 -4.86 -9.33 2.01
CA PHE A 791 -5.92 -9.73 2.93
C PHE A 791 -5.89 -8.89 4.23
N ASN A 792 -7.02 -8.27 4.54
CA ASN A 792 -7.31 -7.64 5.82
C ASN A 792 -8.71 -8.09 6.26
N ALA A 793 -8.85 -8.55 7.51
CA ALA A 793 -10.11 -9.13 8.00
C ALA A 793 -11.25 -8.10 8.10
N ASP A 794 -10.96 -6.87 8.54
CA ASP A 794 -11.92 -5.77 8.61
C ASP A 794 -12.39 -5.35 7.21
N THR A 795 -11.46 -5.16 6.26
CA THR A 795 -11.81 -4.87 4.85
C THR A 795 -12.71 -5.94 4.24
N VAL A 796 -12.44 -7.22 4.53
CA VAL A 796 -13.27 -8.34 4.06
C VAL A 796 -14.64 -8.33 4.72
N TRP A 797 -14.72 -8.16 6.05
CA TRP A 797 -16.00 -8.09 6.75
C TRP A 797 -16.85 -6.91 6.30
N LYS A 798 -16.28 -5.71 6.16
CA LYS A 798 -16.95 -4.53 5.59
C LYS A 798 -17.46 -4.80 4.17
N ARG A 799 -16.69 -5.48 3.32
CA ARG A 799 -17.15 -5.81 1.96
C ARG A 799 -18.26 -6.86 1.95
N LEU A 800 -18.21 -7.86 2.84
CA LEU A 800 -19.27 -8.87 2.97
C LEU A 800 -20.57 -8.26 3.51
N ALA A 801 -20.48 -7.40 4.54
CA ALA A 801 -21.62 -6.72 5.16
C ALA A 801 -22.31 -5.67 4.27
N ALA A 802 -21.56 -4.97 3.42
CA ALA A 802 -22.06 -3.81 2.65
C ALA A 802 -23.43 -3.96 1.94
N PRO A 803 -23.82 -5.12 1.35
CA PRO A 803 -25.13 -5.29 0.74
C PRO A 803 -26.31 -5.40 1.73
N PHE A 804 -26.04 -5.58 3.02
CA PHE A 804 -27.01 -5.95 4.05
C PHE A 804 -27.10 -4.93 5.21
N LEU A 805 -26.21 -3.94 5.26
CA LEU A 805 -26.22 -2.89 6.28
C LEU A 805 -27.39 -1.89 6.06
N PRO A 806 -28.11 -1.46 7.13
CA PRO A 806 -29.30 -0.61 7.01
C PRO A 806 -29.11 0.74 6.30
N HIS A 807 -27.88 1.26 6.29
CA HIS A 807 -27.53 2.57 5.73
C HIS A 807 -26.53 2.49 4.56
N SER A 808 -26.23 1.30 4.05
CA SER A 808 -25.38 1.18 2.87
C SER A 808 -26.13 1.54 1.58
N PRO A 809 -25.46 2.19 0.60
CA PRO A 809 -26.08 2.48 -0.68
C PRO A 809 -26.48 1.15 -1.38
N PRO A 810 -27.69 1.06 -1.97
CA PRO A 810 -28.28 -0.20 -2.46
C PRO A 810 -27.68 -0.71 -3.78
N THR A 811 -26.36 -0.54 -3.98
CA THR A 811 -25.64 -0.75 -5.24
C THR A 811 -24.56 -1.84 -5.18
N LYS A 812 -24.08 -2.23 -3.98
CA LYS A 812 -23.11 -3.32 -3.83
C LYS A 812 -23.82 -4.68 -3.84
N LYS A 813 -23.35 -5.60 -4.68
CA LYS A 813 -23.84 -6.99 -4.75
C LYS A 813 -23.22 -7.86 -3.63
N PRO A 814 -23.95 -8.88 -3.13
CA PRO A 814 -23.38 -9.96 -2.33
C PRO A 814 -22.19 -10.66 -3.03
N ILE A 815 -21.21 -11.07 -2.23
CA ILE A 815 -20.14 -11.96 -2.66
C ILE A 815 -20.70 -13.38 -2.67
N THR A 816 -20.73 -14.04 -3.81
CA THR A 816 -21.31 -15.39 -3.94
C THR A 816 -20.29 -16.50 -3.72
N PHE A 817 -19.00 -16.20 -3.91
CA PHE A 817 -17.91 -17.18 -3.86
C PHE A 817 -16.73 -16.62 -3.05
N LEU A 818 -16.34 -17.34 -2.00
CA LEU A 818 -15.07 -17.13 -1.29
C LEU A 818 -14.23 -18.42 -1.34
N THR A 819 -12.99 -18.35 -1.86
CA THR A 819 -12.03 -19.46 -1.84
C THR A 819 -10.72 -18.99 -1.21
N VAL A 820 -10.39 -19.54 -0.04
CA VAL A 820 -9.25 -19.09 0.77
C VAL A 820 -8.60 -20.27 1.51
N VAL A 821 -7.60 -19.98 2.35
CA VAL A 821 -6.88 -20.98 3.15
C VAL A 821 -7.43 -21.03 4.59
N PRO A 822 -7.26 -22.14 5.35
CA PRO A 822 -7.76 -22.26 6.72
C PRO A 822 -7.35 -21.11 7.66
N THR A 823 -6.13 -20.56 7.49
CA THR A 823 -5.63 -19.44 8.32
C THR A 823 -6.38 -18.13 8.08
N ILE A 824 -6.93 -17.91 6.88
CA ILE A 824 -7.81 -16.76 6.59
C ILE A 824 -9.16 -16.94 7.26
N TYR A 825 -9.75 -18.14 7.19
CA TYR A 825 -10.98 -18.44 7.93
C TYR A 825 -10.79 -18.27 9.44
N ASN A 826 -9.65 -18.71 10.01
CA ASN A 826 -9.35 -18.49 11.43
C ASN A 826 -9.32 -17.00 11.79
N ARG A 827 -8.63 -16.17 11.00
CA ARG A 827 -8.56 -14.71 11.23
C ARG A 827 -9.92 -14.03 11.11
N LEU A 828 -10.76 -14.47 10.17
CA LEU A 828 -12.13 -13.99 10.03
C LEU A 828 -12.97 -14.37 11.26
N LEU A 829 -12.94 -15.64 11.67
CA LEU A 829 -13.67 -16.13 12.85
C LEU A 829 -13.23 -15.44 14.15
N ALA A 830 -11.93 -15.22 14.34
CA ALA A 830 -11.39 -14.58 15.54
C ALA A 830 -11.70 -13.07 15.62
N SER A 831 -11.82 -12.38 14.48
CA SER A 831 -12.15 -10.95 14.42
C SER A 831 -13.66 -10.67 14.44
N HIS A 832 -14.51 -11.60 14.03
CA HIS A 832 -15.96 -11.39 13.97
C HIS A 832 -16.60 -10.92 15.31
N PRO A 833 -16.21 -11.42 16.50
CA PRO A 833 -16.75 -10.94 17.77
C PRO A 833 -16.40 -9.48 18.10
N GLN A 834 -15.40 -8.90 17.42
CA GLN A 834 -14.93 -7.51 17.62
C GLN A 834 -15.72 -6.50 16.76
N LEU A 835 -16.54 -6.98 15.82
CA LEU A 835 -17.42 -6.14 15.00
C LEU A 835 -18.59 -5.61 15.84
N ASP A 836 -19.14 -4.44 15.47
CA ASP A 836 -20.39 -3.93 16.05
C ASP A 836 -21.61 -4.80 15.70
N ALA A 837 -22.73 -4.58 16.39
CA ALA A 837 -23.91 -5.43 16.27
C ALA A 837 -24.53 -5.47 14.86
N ASP A 838 -24.60 -4.31 14.17
CA ASP A 838 -25.16 -4.21 12.83
C ASP A 838 -24.25 -4.90 11.81
N MET A 839 -22.93 -4.71 11.94
CA MET A 839 -21.92 -5.40 11.16
C MET A 839 -21.99 -6.91 11.37
N GLN A 840 -22.07 -7.39 12.62
CA GLN A 840 -22.17 -8.82 12.91
C GLN A 840 -23.41 -9.48 12.28
N GLU A 841 -24.55 -8.79 12.24
CA GLU A 841 -25.77 -9.35 11.64
C GLU A 841 -25.73 -9.31 10.11
N ALA A 842 -25.21 -8.23 9.54
CA ALA A 842 -24.96 -8.11 8.11
C ALA A 842 -23.94 -9.15 7.61
N THR A 843 -22.86 -9.43 8.35
CA THR A 843 -21.86 -10.45 7.98
C THR A 843 -22.43 -11.86 8.11
N ARG A 844 -23.17 -12.19 9.18
CA ARG A 844 -23.86 -13.49 9.32
C ARG A 844 -24.77 -13.74 8.13
N THR A 845 -25.60 -12.75 7.78
CA THR A 845 -26.48 -12.80 6.60
C THR A 845 -25.67 -13.05 5.32
N ALA A 846 -24.60 -12.28 5.10
CA ALA A 846 -23.80 -12.35 3.88
C ALA A 846 -23.14 -13.71 3.62
N ILE A 847 -22.77 -14.46 4.67
CA ILE A 847 -22.08 -15.75 4.54
C ILE A 847 -23.02 -16.97 4.55
N THR A 848 -24.34 -16.77 4.67
CA THR A 848 -25.34 -17.84 4.51
C THR A 848 -25.29 -18.45 3.09
N GLN A 849 -25.76 -19.69 2.95
CA GLN A 849 -25.83 -20.39 1.65
C GLN A 849 -26.64 -19.62 0.58
N GLN A 850 -27.64 -18.85 1.00
CA GLN A 850 -28.49 -18.04 0.11
C GLN A 850 -27.70 -16.93 -0.61
N HIS A 851 -26.66 -16.40 0.04
CA HIS A 851 -25.90 -15.24 -0.45
C HIS A 851 -24.49 -15.63 -0.88
N MET A 852 -23.80 -16.46 -0.10
CA MET A 852 -22.52 -17.07 -0.43
C MET A 852 -22.71 -18.56 -0.77
N ARG A 853 -23.04 -18.85 -2.04
CA ARG A 853 -23.31 -20.22 -2.50
C ARG A 853 -22.14 -21.19 -2.30
N LEU A 854 -20.91 -20.68 -2.24
CA LEU A 854 -19.71 -21.51 -2.19
C LEU A 854 -18.56 -20.87 -1.41
N ASN A 855 -18.07 -21.61 -0.42
CA ASN A 855 -17.03 -21.28 0.53
C ASN A 855 -16.00 -22.43 0.60
N ILE A 856 -14.83 -22.23 0.00
CA ILE A 856 -13.81 -23.28 -0.17
C ILE A 856 -12.61 -23.02 0.73
N SER A 857 -12.20 -24.05 1.46
CA SER A 857 -10.91 -24.13 2.15
C SER A 857 -9.97 -25.11 1.43
N GLY A 858 -8.69 -24.75 1.34
CA GLY A 858 -7.67 -25.65 0.76
C GLY A 858 -6.25 -25.11 0.88
N SER A 859 -5.32 -25.77 0.18
CA SER A 859 -3.86 -25.55 0.25
C SER A 859 -3.20 -25.89 1.60
N ALA A 860 -3.99 -26.28 2.61
CA ALA A 860 -3.57 -26.89 3.87
C ALA A 860 -4.74 -27.75 4.39
N ALA A 861 -4.48 -28.64 5.36
CA ALA A 861 -5.55 -29.36 6.05
C ALA A 861 -6.49 -28.40 6.77
N LEU A 862 -7.81 -28.64 6.74
CA LEU A 862 -8.81 -27.84 7.45
C LEU A 862 -9.04 -28.42 8.85
N PRO A 863 -8.81 -27.65 9.92
CA PRO A 863 -9.22 -28.06 11.27
C PRO A 863 -10.75 -28.13 11.39
N THR A 864 -11.25 -29.26 11.89
CA THR A 864 -12.66 -29.46 12.27
C THR A 864 -13.27 -28.27 13.03
N PRO A 865 -12.62 -27.66 14.05
CA PRO A 865 -13.21 -26.50 14.73
C PRO A 865 -13.41 -25.28 13.83
N ILE A 866 -12.51 -25.00 12.88
CA ILE A 866 -12.66 -23.89 11.94
C ILE A 866 -13.88 -24.14 11.05
N LYS A 867 -14.04 -25.38 10.57
CA LYS A 867 -15.21 -25.82 9.80
C LYS A 867 -16.50 -25.73 10.60
N SER A 868 -16.53 -26.25 11.83
CA SER A 868 -17.69 -26.19 12.72
C SER A 868 -18.05 -24.75 13.12
N ALA A 869 -17.07 -23.91 13.44
CA ALA A 869 -17.26 -22.52 13.81
C ALA A 869 -17.78 -21.68 12.63
N TRP A 870 -17.23 -21.88 11.41
CA TRP A 870 -17.77 -21.23 10.21
C TRP A 870 -19.19 -21.70 9.90
N THR A 871 -19.46 -23.01 9.99
CA THR A 871 -20.81 -23.58 9.78
C THR A 871 -21.81 -22.98 10.76
N LYS A 872 -21.44 -22.87 12.05
CA LYS A 872 -22.27 -22.24 13.09
C LYS A 872 -22.49 -20.75 12.83
N LEU A 873 -21.44 -20.00 12.50
CA LEU A 873 -21.52 -18.56 12.27
C LEU A 873 -22.37 -18.21 11.04
N SER A 874 -22.32 -19.04 10.02
CA SER A 874 -23.04 -18.87 8.75
C SER A 874 -24.46 -19.45 8.71
N GLY A 875 -24.97 -19.96 9.84
CA GLY A 875 -26.30 -20.57 9.91
C GLY A 875 -26.42 -21.87 9.10
N GLY A 876 -25.31 -22.59 8.86
CA GLY A 876 -25.30 -23.90 8.19
C GLY A 876 -24.43 -24.00 6.93
N ASN A 877 -23.69 -22.97 6.53
CA ASN A 877 -22.88 -23.01 5.31
C ASN A 877 -21.54 -23.75 5.52
N VAL A 878 -21.53 -25.06 5.34
CA VAL A 878 -20.36 -25.94 5.59
C VAL A 878 -19.21 -25.62 4.62
N LEU A 879 -17.96 -25.48 5.09
CA LEU A 879 -16.81 -25.30 4.19
C LEU A 879 -16.57 -26.52 3.29
N LEU A 880 -16.33 -26.30 1.99
CA LEU A 880 -15.88 -27.33 1.07
C LEU A 880 -14.36 -27.51 1.18
N GLU A 881 -13.92 -28.76 1.34
CA GLU A 881 -12.51 -29.15 1.37
C GLU A 881 -12.04 -29.68 0.00
N ARG A 882 -10.78 -29.41 -0.34
CA ARG A 882 -10.17 -29.85 -1.61
C ARG A 882 -8.66 -30.04 -1.50
N TYR A 883 -8.10 -30.93 -2.32
CA TYR A 883 -6.67 -31.22 -2.40
C TYR A 883 -6.07 -30.82 -3.76
N GLY A 884 -4.84 -30.31 -3.73
CA GLY A 884 -4.13 -29.87 -4.92
C GLY A 884 -2.76 -29.27 -4.61
N MET A 885 -1.89 -29.25 -5.62
CA MET A 885 -0.52 -28.73 -5.58
C MET A 885 -0.17 -28.07 -6.91
N THR A 886 0.93 -27.30 -6.98
CA THR A 886 1.30 -26.53 -8.16
C THR A 886 1.43 -27.39 -9.42
N GLU A 887 1.93 -28.62 -9.26
CA GLU A 887 2.17 -29.61 -10.30
C GLU A 887 0.90 -30.22 -10.92
N VAL A 888 -0.29 -30.01 -10.32
CA VAL A 888 -1.54 -30.65 -10.79
C VAL A 888 -2.76 -29.71 -10.77
N GLY A 889 -2.62 -28.50 -10.22
CA GLY A 889 -3.76 -27.66 -9.90
C GLY A 889 -4.55 -28.29 -8.76
N MET A 890 -5.85 -28.51 -8.99
CA MET A 890 -6.73 -29.19 -8.05
C MET A 890 -6.95 -30.61 -8.56
N ALA A 891 -6.76 -31.60 -7.69
CA ALA A 891 -6.85 -33.01 -8.04
C ALA A 891 -8.06 -33.70 -7.42
N LEU A 892 -8.39 -33.37 -6.17
CA LEU A 892 -9.52 -33.94 -5.43
C LEU A 892 -10.38 -32.83 -4.82
N SER A 893 -11.67 -33.07 -4.69
CA SER A 893 -12.62 -32.18 -4.03
C SER A 893 -13.74 -32.95 -3.34
N CYS A 894 -14.24 -32.43 -2.21
CA CYS A 894 -15.57 -32.78 -1.73
C CYS A 894 -16.63 -32.24 -2.71
N GLY A 895 -17.81 -32.87 -2.72
CA GLY A 895 -18.95 -32.46 -3.55
C GLY A 895 -19.64 -31.19 -3.05
N LEU A 896 -20.53 -30.65 -3.88
CA LEU A 896 -21.32 -29.47 -3.56
C LEU A 896 -22.43 -29.74 -2.52
N ALA A 897 -22.89 -30.98 -2.38
CA ALA A 897 -23.80 -31.36 -1.30
C ALA A 897 -23.11 -31.25 0.08
N TYR A 898 -23.87 -31.07 1.16
CA TYR A 898 -23.25 -30.94 2.50
C TYR A 898 -22.88 -32.30 3.10
N GLU A 899 -23.61 -33.37 2.78
CA GLU A 899 -23.25 -34.75 3.11
C GLU A 899 -21.91 -35.20 2.50
N ASP A 900 -21.52 -34.62 1.36
CA ASP A 900 -20.25 -34.90 0.69
C ASP A 900 -19.04 -34.20 1.33
N ARG A 901 -19.26 -33.26 2.27
CA ARG A 901 -18.21 -32.46 2.91
C ARG A 901 -17.76 -33.11 4.22
N VAL A 902 -17.33 -34.37 4.16
CA VAL A 902 -16.91 -35.19 5.32
C VAL A 902 -15.61 -34.65 5.94
N ASP A 903 -15.54 -34.60 7.28
CA ASP A 903 -14.39 -34.08 8.03
C ASP A 903 -13.08 -34.84 7.79
N GLY A 904 -12.04 -34.09 7.43
CA GLY A 904 -10.71 -34.63 7.13
C GLY A 904 -10.62 -35.39 5.80
N SER A 905 -11.73 -35.47 5.05
CA SER A 905 -11.71 -35.94 3.67
C SER A 905 -11.47 -34.77 2.72
N VAL A 906 -10.79 -35.07 1.62
CA VAL A 906 -10.66 -34.17 0.46
C VAL A 906 -11.52 -34.64 -0.71
N GLY A 907 -12.44 -35.58 -0.45
CA GLY A 907 -13.45 -36.09 -1.38
C GLY A 907 -12.90 -37.03 -2.45
N TRP A 908 -13.28 -36.79 -3.70
CA TRP A 908 -13.03 -37.67 -4.85
C TRP A 908 -12.19 -36.98 -5.92
N PRO A 909 -11.60 -37.74 -6.87
CA PRO A 909 -10.97 -37.18 -8.04
C PRO A 909 -11.92 -36.24 -8.80
N LEU A 910 -11.42 -35.04 -9.09
CA LEU A 910 -12.13 -34.04 -9.88
C LEU A 910 -12.35 -34.54 -11.33
N PRO A 911 -13.32 -33.96 -12.07
CA PRO A 911 -13.54 -34.31 -13.47
C PRO A 911 -12.25 -34.28 -14.29
N SER A 912 -12.06 -35.28 -15.16
CA SER A 912 -10.82 -35.57 -15.92
C SER A 912 -9.58 -36.00 -15.13
N VAL A 913 -9.63 -36.11 -13.79
CA VAL A 913 -8.52 -36.60 -12.96
C VAL A 913 -8.74 -38.07 -12.60
N GLU A 914 -7.76 -38.92 -12.89
CA GLU A 914 -7.64 -40.27 -12.35
C GLU A 914 -6.71 -40.24 -11.12
N ALA A 915 -7.05 -41.00 -10.07
CA ALA A 915 -6.21 -41.15 -8.88
C ALA A 915 -6.12 -42.60 -8.44
N ARG A 916 -4.93 -43.03 -7.98
CA ARG A 916 -4.71 -44.34 -7.35
C ARG A 916 -3.86 -44.20 -6.08
N LEU A 917 -3.90 -45.21 -5.22
CA LEU A 917 -2.98 -45.34 -4.08
C LEU A 917 -1.98 -46.45 -4.37
N VAL A 918 -0.71 -46.21 -4.09
CA VAL A 918 0.36 -47.20 -4.23
C VAL A 918 1.07 -47.39 -2.89
N GLU A 919 1.04 -48.61 -2.36
CA GLU A 919 1.57 -48.95 -1.05
C GLU A 919 3.09 -48.79 -1.02
N SER A 920 3.60 -47.99 -0.08
CA SER A 920 4.99 -47.50 -0.11
C SER A 920 6.07 -48.55 0.20
N GLU A 921 5.68 -49.74 0.65
CA GLU A 921 6.59 -50.84 1.02
C GLU A 921 6.60 -51.96 -0.02
N THR A 922 5.45 -52.30 -0.59
CA THR A 922 5.28 -53.37 -1.59
C THR A 922 5.36 -52.85 -3.03
N GLY A 923 5.10 -51.55 -3.25
CA GLY A 923 4.95 -50.97 -4.59
C GLY A 923 3.63 -51.35 -5.29
N GLN A 924 2.74 -52.08 -4.61
CA GLN A 924 1.47 -52.55 -5.17
C GLN A 924 0.42 -51.44 -5.20
N VAL A 925 -0.42 -51.44 -6.23
CA VAL A 925 -1.62 -50.60 -6.28
C VAL A 925 -2.64 -51.14 -5.28
N ILE A 926 -3.32 -50.26 -4.54
CA ILE A 926 -4.45 -50.62 -3.69
C ILE A 926 -5.72 -50.50 -4.55
N GLU A 927 -6.26 -51.63 -4.99
CA GLU A 927 -7.44 -51.68 -5.85
C GLU A 927 -8.74 -51.36 -5.10
N LEU A 928 -9.80 -51.03 -5.85
CA LEU A 928 -11.11 -50.72 -5.26
C LEU A 928 -11.71 -51.99 -4.63
N GLY A 929 -12.02 -51.92 -3.34
CA GLY A 929 -12.44 -53.07 -2.52
C GLY A 929 -11.31 -53.65 -1.66
N GLU A 930 -10.05 -53.27 -1.90
CA GLU A 930 -8.88 -53.69 -1.11
C GLU A 930 -8.43 -52.65 -0.08
N GLU A 931 -9.27 -51.67 0.27
CA GLU A 931 -8.92 -50.58 1.20
C GLU A 931 -8.54 -51.07 2.61
N LEU A 932 -8.87 -52.31 2.98
CA LEU A 932 -8.61 -52.90 4.28
C LEU A 932 -7.56 -54.03 4.22
N THR A 933 -6.70 -54.08 5.23
CA THR A 933 -5.82 -55.22 5.51
C THR A 933 -6.62 -56.40 6.08
N ALA A 934 -6.00 -57.58 6.16
CA ALA A 934 -6.60 -58.77 6.76
C ALA A 934 -7.00 -58.61 8.25
N ASP A 935 -6.34 -57.69 8.98
CA ASP A 935 -6.69 -57.30 10.35
C ASP A 935 -7.67 -56.11 10.43
N GLY A 936 -8.27 -55.70 9.30
CA GLY A 936 -9.33 -54.68 9.24
C GLY A 936 -8.87 -53.23 9.38
N LYS A 937 -7.57 -52.95 9.20
CA LYS A 937 -7.02 -51.58 9.20
C LYS A 937 -7.03 -51.01 7.79
N LEU A 938 -7.16 -49.68 7.67
CA LEU A 938 -7.04 -49.00 6.37
C LEU A 938 -5.61 -49.11 5.83
N ARG A 939 -5.46 -49.51 4.56
CA ARG A 939 -4.18 -49.47 3.85
C ARG A 939 -3.81 -48.03 3.48
N GLU A 940 -2.55 -47.68 3.72
CA GLU A 940 -1.99 -46.37 3.39
C GLU A 940 -1.11 -46.46 2.13
N GLY A 941 -1.38 -45.61 1.14
CA GLY A 941 -0.61 -45.55 -0.10
C GLY A 941 -0.22 -44.13 -0.48
N GLU A 942 0.87 -43.99 -1.23
CA GLU A 942 1.22 -42.76 -1.93
C GLU A 942 0.16 -42.48 -2.99
N ILE A 943 -0.46 -41.28 -2.95
CA ILE A 943 -1.42 -40.90 -3.96
C ILE A 943 -0.69 -40.53 -5.26
N GLN A 944 -1.09 -41.21 -6.33
CA GLN A 944 -0.60 -40.96 -7.68
C GLN A 944 -1.76 -40.50 -8.56
N LEU A 945 -1.48 -39.53 -9.43
CA LEU A 945 -2.48 -38.82 -10.22
C LEU A 945 -2.17 -38.91 -11.71
N ARG A 946 -3.20 -38.96 -12.55
CA ARG A 946 -3.08 -38.90 -14.01
C ARG A 946 -4.23 -38.08 -14.60
N GLY A 947 -3.97 -37.39 -15.70
CA GLY A 947 -4.97 -36.60 -16.41
C GLY A 947 -4.36 -35.41 -17.16
N PRO A 948 -5.17 -34.64 -17.90
CA PRO A 948 -4.72 -33.44 -18.62
C PRO A 948 -4.40 -32.26 -17.70
N THR A 949 -4.71 -32.36 -16.40
CA THR A 949 -4.44 -31.33 -15.38
C THR A 949 -3.01 -31.34 -14.83
N ILE A 950 -2.24 -32.40 -15.12
CA ILE A 950 -0.86 -32.58 -14.66
C ILE A 950 0.10 -31.66 -15.44
N PHE A 951 1.08 -31.10 -14.75
CA PHE A 951 2.14 -30.26 -15.32
C PHE A 951 3.00 -30.98 -16.36
N THR A 952 3.65 -30.18 -17.21
CA THR A 952 4.52 -30.67 -18.28
C THR A 952 5.86 -31.15 -17.74
N GLU A 953 6.56 -30.31 -16.97
CA GLU A 953 7.89 -30.59 -16.45
C GLU A 953 8.31 -29.63 -15.32
N TYR A 954 9.37 -30.00 -14.59
CA TYR A 954 10.21 -29.02 -13.90
C TYR A 954 11.20 -28.42 -14.90
N PHE A 955 11.13 -27.10 -15.08
CA PHE A 955 11.88 -26.37 -16.11
C PHE A 955 13.37 -26.65 -16.04
N ARG A 956 13.95 -27.09 -17.17
CA ARG A 956 15.38 -27.45 -17.32
C ARG A 956 15.87 -28.50 -16.29
N ASN A 957 14.97 -29.30 -15.72
CA ASN A 957 15.32 -30.35 -14.76
C ASN A 957 14.70 -31.70 -15.16
N PRO A 958 15.13 -32.30 -16.30
CA PRO A 958 14.55 -33.54 -16.82
C PRO A 958 14.74 -34.72 -15.86
N LYS A 959 15.81 -34.73 -15.04
CA LYS A 959 16.03 -35.74 -14.00
C LYS A 959 14.92 -35.68 -12.94
N ALA A 960 14.71 -34.52 -12.32
CA ALA A 960 13.66 -34.39 -11.31
C ALA A 960 12.26 -34.60 -11.90
N THR A 961 12.02 -34.20 -13.15
CA THR A 961 10.76 -34.50 -13.85
C THR A 961 10.57 -36.02 -13.96
N ALA A 962 11.53 -36.75 -14.54
CA ALA A 962 11.45 -38.20 -14.70
C ALA A 962 11.32 -38.94 -13.35
N GLU A 963 11.97 -38.42 -12.29
CA GLU A 963 11.88 -38.99 -10.94
C GLU A 963 10.47 -38.92 -10.33
N GLU A 964 9.61 -37.97 -10.70
CA GLU A 964 8.23 -37.89 -10.17
C GLU A 964 7.18 -38.67 -10.99
N PHE A 965 7.52 -39.21 -12.17
CA PHE A 965 6.59 -40.00 -12.98
C PHE A 965 6.88 -41.51 -12.92
N VAL A 966 5.84 -42.31 -13.04
CA VAL A 966 5.92 -43.77 -13.25
C VAL A 966 4.98 -44.17 -14.39
N GLU A 967 5.38 -45.16 -15.19
CA GLU A 967 4.53 -45.65 -16.28
C GLU A 967 3.23 -46.29 -15.77
N GLY A 968 2.16 -46.21 -16.57
CA GLY A 968 0.92 -46.94 -16.36
C GLY A 968 0.91 -48.23 -17.19
N GLU A 969 0.59 -49.36 -16.56
CA GLU A 969 0.50 -50.67 -17.22
C GLU A 969 -0.76 -50.80 -18.10
N ASP A 970 -1.72 -49.88 -17.96
CA ASP A 970 -3.00 -49.82 -18.66
C ASP A 970 -2.95 -49.06 -20.01
N GLY A 971 -1.76 -48.66 -20.46
CA GLY A 971 -1.56 -47.98 -21.75
C GLY A 971 -2.08 -46.53 -21.84
N LYS A 972 -2.70 -46.00 -20.77
CA LYS A 972 -3.23 -44.62 -20.71
C LYS A 972 -2.15 -43.56 -20.37
N GLY A 973 -0.89 -43.97 -20.26
CA GLY A 973 0.24 -43.09 -19.94
C GLY A 973 0.54 -42.96 -18.45
N LYS A 974 1.43 -42.02 -18.13
CA LYS A 974 2.15 -41.94 -16.86
C LYS A 974 1.28 -41.46 -15.69
N TRP A 975 1.65 -41.93 -14.51
CA TRP A 975 1.16 -41.45 -13.22
C TRP A 975 2.19 -40.52 -12.59
N PHE A 976 1.75 -39.34 -12.16
CA PHE A 976 2.51 -38.40 -11.34
C PHE A 976 2.43 -38.82 -9.87
N LYS A 977 3.58 -38.89 -9.19
CA LYS A 977 3.70 -39.14 -7.75
C LYS A 977 3.65 -37.81 -7.01
N THR A 978 2.71 -37.67 -6.09
CA THR A 978 2.56 -36.43 -5.30
C THR A 978 3.55 -36.31 -4.14
N GLY A 979 4.13 -37.44 -3.69
CA GLY A 979 4.86 -37.54 -2.43
C GLY A 979 3.98 -37.47 -1.17
N ASP A 980 2.65 -37.40 -1.32
CA ASP A 980 1.69 -37.40 -0.23
C ASP A 980 1.09 -38.82 -0.04
N VAL A 981 0.88 -39.20 1.21
CA VAL A 981 0.24 -40.48 1.59
C VAL A 981 -1.22 -40.24 1.94
N ALA A 982 -2.10 -41.15 1.52
CA ALA A 982 -3.52 -41.11 1.79
C ALA A 982 -4.09 -42.50 2.11
N THR A 983 -5.24 -42.53 2.79
CA THR A 983 -6.14 -43.69 2.80
C THR A 983 -7.34 -43.40 1.88
N ARG A 984 -8.03 -44.46 1.46
CA ARG A 984 -9.29 -44.40 0.72
C ARG A 984 -10.33 -45.23 1.48
N GLN A 985 -11.57 -44.77 1.61
CA GLN A 985 -12.64 -45.51 2.30
C GLN A 985 -14.05 -45.05 1.90
N VAL A 986 -15.03 -45.96 1.94
CA VAL A 986 -16.46 -45.59 1.80
C VAL A 986 -16.96 -44.96 3.10
N VAL A 987 -17.60 -43.80 3.02
CA VAL A 987 -18.24 -43.14 4.16
C VAL A 987 -19.76 -43.23 4.00
N PRO A 988 -20.50 -43.88 4.93
CA PRO A 988 -21.95 -43.97 4.85
C PRO A 988 -22.63 -42.60 4.78
N GLY A 989 -23.52 -42.41 3.80
CA GLY A 989 -24.26 -41.16 3.58
C GLY A 989 -23.58 -40.15 2.66
N ALA A 990 -22.29 -40.30 2.35
CA ALA A 990 -21.58 -39.45 1.39
C ALA A 990 -21.50 -40.11 0.00
N GLY A 991 -21.35 -39.29 -1.06
CA GLY A 991 -21.22 -39.77 -2.43
C GLY A 991 -22.55 -40.11 -3.11
N HIS A 992 -23.65 -39.54 -2.60
CA HIS A 992 -25.01 -39.72 -3.12
C HIS A 992 -25.53 -38.50 -3.89
N SER A 993 -24.71 -37.45 -4.05
CA SER A 993 -25.13 -36.23 -4.73
C SER A 993 -25.32 -36.41 -6.24
N GLN A 994 -25.88 -35.37 -6.87
CA GLN A 994 -26.13 -35.34 -8.32
C GLN A 994 -24.84 -35.28 -9.15
N GLN A 995 -23.70 -34.98 -8.54
CA GLN A 995 -22.43 -34.86 -9.24
C GLN A 995 -21.88 -36.26 -9.58
N SER A 996 -21.70 -36.54 -10.86
CA SER A 996 -21.30 -37.86 -11.38
C SER A 996 -19.93 -38.32 -10.86
N TRP A 997 -19.02 -37.39 -10.62
CA TRP A 997 -17.63 -37.61 -10.18
C TRP A 997 -17.47 -37.78 -8.66
N ALA A 998 -18.43 -37.29 -7.86
CA ALA A 998 -18.38 -37.34 -6.40
C ALA A 998 -19.00 -38.64 -5.87
N LYS A 999 -18.43 -39.81 -6.22
CA LYS A 999 -19.03 -41.14 -5.94
C LYS A 999 -17.99 -42.21 -5.60
N GLY A 1000 -18.40 -43.18 -4.79
CA GLY A 1000 -17.53 -44.28 -4.34
C GLY A 1000 -16.72 -43.90 -3.11
N PRO A 1001 -15.58 -44.56 -2.84
CA PRO A 1001 -14.78 -44.29 -1.65
C PRO A 1001 -14.01 -42.97 -1.75
N MET A 1002 -13.98 -42.22 -0.65
CA MET A 1002 -13.36 -40.91 -0.51
C MET A 1002 -11.89 -41.01 -0.08
N TYR A 1003 -11.10 -39.99 -0.39
CA TYR A 1003 -9.67 -39.89 -0.04
C TYR A 1003 -9.46 -39.06 1.23
N PHE A 1004 -8.52 -39.50 2.07
CA PHE A 1004 -8.14 -38.85 3.33
C PHE A 1004 -6.61 -38.70 3.37
N ILE A 1005 -6.12 -37.46 3.33
CA ILE A 1005 -4.67 -37.19 3.29
C ILE A 1005 -4.05 -37.41 4.67
N ARG A 1006 -3.01 -38.26 4.73
CA ARG A 1006 -2.23 -38.58 5.93
C ARG A 1006 -0.97 -37.71 6.04
N GLY A 1007 -0.48 -37.17 4.92
CA GLY A 1007 0.60 -36.17 4.86
C GLY A 1007 1.78 -36.57 3.97
N ARG A 1008 2.81 -35.73 3.90
CA ARG A 1008 4.02 -35.99 3.10
C ARG A 1008 4.75 -37.23 3.60
N LYS A 1009 4.98 -38.19 2.69
CA LYS A 1009 5.80 -39.41 2.90
C LYS A 1009 7.18 -39.15 3.50
N SER A 1010 7.74 -37.96 3.24
CA SER A 1010 9.11 -37.59 3.61
C SER A 1010 9.26 -36.77 4.90
N VAL A 1011 8.17 -36.28 5.51
CA VAL A 1011 8.22 -35.43 6.72
C VAL A 1011 7.03 -35.56 7.69
N ASP A 1012 5.84 -35.94 7.23
CA ASP A 1012 4.63 -35.99 8.07
C ASP A 1012 4.26 -37.40 8.55
N ILE A 1013 4.87 -38.44 7.97
CA ILE A 1013 4.67 -39.83 8.40
C ILE A 1013 5.77 -40.21 9.39
N ILE A 1014 5.42 -40.19 10.67
CA ILE A 1014 6.31 -40.52 11.80
C ILE A 1014 6.25 -42.03 12.05
N LYS A 1015 7.40 -42.70 12.10
CA LYS A 1015 7.51 -44.14 12.41
C LYS A 1015 7.92 -44.31 13.87
N THR A 1016 6.95 -44.62 14.74
CA THR A 1016 7.17 -44.75 16.19
C THR A 1016 6.71 -46.12 16.67
N GLY A 1017 7.63 -46.94 17.17
CA GLY A 1017 7.31 -48.26 17.74
C GLY A 1017 6.73 -49.29 16.76
N GLY A 1018 7.08 -49.18 15.47
CA GLY A 1018 6.52 -50.01 14.41
C GLY A 1018 5.22 -49.45 13.80
N GLU A 1019 4.57 -48.48 14.45
CA GLU A 1019 3.34 -47.84 13.95
C GLU A 1019 3.65 -46.62 13.07
N LYS A 1020 2.80 -46.39 12.05
CA LYS A 1020 2.81 -45.20 11.19
C LYS A 1020 1.84 -44.15 11.75
N VAL A 1021 2.36 -42.98 12.06
CA VAL A 1021 1.61 -41.89 12.71
C VAL A 1021 1.63 -40.64 11.83
N SER A 1022 0.45 -40.12 11.51
CA SER A 1022 0.28 -38.87 10.76
C SER A 1022 0.49 -37.66 11.66
N ALA A 1023 1.46 -36.81 11.31
CA ALA A 1023 1.66 -35.51 11.94
C ALA A 1023 0.44 -34.59 11.71
N LEU A 1024 -0.17 -34.63 10.52
CA LEU A 1024 -1.34 -33.81 10.18
C LEU A 1024 -2.58 -34.19 11.03
N GLU A 1025 -2.76 -35.47 11.31
CA GLU A 1025 -3.83 -35.94 12.23
C GLU A 1025 -3.66 -35.30 13.62
N ILE A 1026 -2.43 -35.31 14.15
CA ILE A 1026 -2.15 -34.75 15.48
C ILE A 1026 -2.22 -33.22 15.47
N GLU A 1027 -1.72 -32.55 14.43
CA GLU A 1027 -1.85 -31.09 14.25
C GLU A 1027 -3.32 -30.67 14.23
N ARG A 1028 -4.19 -31.43 13.55
CA ARG A 1028 -5.64 -31.16 13.52
C ARG A 1028 -6.27 -31.26 14.91
N GLU A 1029 -5.91 -32.28 15.69
CA GLU A 1029 -6.42 -32.43 17.06
C GLU A 1029 -5.83 -31.37 18.02
N LEU A 1030 -4.56 -30.98 17.86
CA LEU A 1030 -3.94 -29.88 18.61
C LEU A 1030 -4.62 -28.54 18.31
N LEU A 1031 -4.81 -28.21 17.04
CA LEU A 1031 -5.55 -27.02 16.58
C LEU A 1031 -7.05 -27.06 16.92
N SER A 1032 -7.53 -28.13 17.58
CA SER A 1032 -8.88 -28.23 18.14
C SER A 1032 -9.00 -27.85 19.62
N LEU A 1033 -7.89 -27.52 20.25
CA LEU A 1033 -7.80 -27.11 21.65
C LEU A 1033 -7.79 -25.58 21.73
N ALA A 1034 -8.62 -25.00 22.61
CA ALA A 1034 -8.78 -23.54 22.72
C ALA A 1034 -7.51 -22.83 23.21
N GLU A 1035 -6.57 -23.59 23.76
CA GLU A 1035 -5.27 -23.18 24.27
C GLU A 1035 -4.22 -22.97 23.16
N ILE A 1036 -4.44 -23.49 21.94
CA ILE A 1036 -3.45 -23.53 20.86
C ILE A 1036 -3.89 -22.63 19.69
N SER A 1037 -2.99 -21.74 19.25
CA SER A 1037 -3.21 -20.85 18.10
C SER A 1037 -2.52 -21.35 16.83
N GLU A 1038 -1.33 -21.95 16.95
CA GLU A 1038 -0.62 -22.66 15.87
C GLU A 1038 0.03 -23.95 16.39
N ALA A 1039 0.19 -24.95 15.53
CA ALA A 1039 0.86 -26.21 15.85
C ALA A 1039 1.65 -26.76 14.65
N ALA A 1040 2.79 -27.39 14.94
CA ALA A 1040 3.55 -28.20 14.01
C ALA A 1040 4.03 -29.47 14.73
N VAL A 1041 3.80 -30.64 14.14
CA VAL A 1041 4.18 -31.95 14.69
C VAL A 1041 5.29 -32.57 13.85
N VAL A 1042 6.31 -33.07 14.54
CA VAL A 1042 7.56 -33.60 13.97
C VAL A 1042 7.92 -34.95 14.61
N GLY A 1043 8.56 -35.81 13.83
CA GLY A 1043 9.20 -37.02 14.34
C GLY A 1043 10.67 -36.73 14.71
N LEU A 1044 11.03 -36.89 15.98
CA LEU A 1044 12.41 -36.77 16.45
C LEU A 1044 13.03 -38.17 16.56
N PRO A 1045 14.30 -38.40 16.20
CA PRO A 1045 14.96 -39.68 16.38
C PRO A 1045 14.91 -40.17 17.83
N ASN A 1046 14.78 -41.49 18.01
CA ASN A 1046 14.76 -42.12 19.33
C ASN A 1046 15.28 -43.57 19.26
N GLU A 1047 16.20 -43.93 20.14
CA GLU A 1047 16.86 -45.25 20.15
C GLU A 1047 15.88 -46.42 20.40
N GLN A 1048 14.82 -46.20 21.19
CA GLN A 1048 13.87 -47.25 21.57
C GLN A 1048 12.72 -47.40 20.55
N TRP A 1049 12.26 -46.30 19.98
CA TRP A 1049 11.03 -46.24 19.16
C TRP A 1049 11.29 -45.97 17.67
N GLY A 1050 12.56 -45.75 17.27
CA GLY A 1050 12.95 -45.26 15.95
C GLY A 1050 12.76 -43.75 15.83
N GLN A 1051 11.51 -43.30 15.98
CA GLN A 1051 11.17 -41.90 16.21
C GLN A 1051 10.21 -41.77 17.41
N LYS A 1052 10.22 -40.61 18.06
CA LYS A 1052 9.19 -40.16 19.01
C LYS A 1052 8.44 -38.96 18.43
N VAL A 1053 7.16 -38.83 18.76
CA VAL A 1053 6.32 -37.70 18.35
C VAL A 1053 6.62 -36.49 19.22
N ALA A 1054 6.88 -35.33 18.62
CA ALA A 1054 7.01 -34.05 19.31
C ALA A 1054 6.14 -32.96 18.64
N ALA A 1055 5.69 -31.99 19.43
CA ALA A 1055 4.91 -30.85 18.96
C ALA A 1055 5.62 -29.52 19.27
N VAL A 1056 5.55 -28.59 18.33
CA VAL A 1056 5.90 -27.17 18.50
C VAL A 1056 4.60 -26.39 18.38
N ILE A 1057 4.26 -25.57 19.38
CA ILE A 1057 2.98 -24.85 19.43
C ILE A 1057 3.17 -23.37 19.75
N VAL A 1058 2.20 -22.56 19.31
CA VAL A 1058 1.95 -21.21 19.82
C VAL A 1058 0.66 -21.28 20.63
N LEU A 1059 0.63 -20.62 21.78
CA LEU A 1059 -0.56 -20.59 22.64
C LEU A 1059 -1.50 -19.44 22.28
N THR A 1060 -2.76 -19.55 22.69
CA THR A 1060 -3.69 -18.43 22.80
C THR A 1060 -3.51 -17.72 24.16
N GLU A 1061 -4.11 -16.55 24.35
CA GLU A 1061 -4.18 -15.89 25.68
C GLU A 1061 -4.78 -16.81 26.76
N HIS A 1062 -5.79 -17.62 26.38
CA HIS A 1062 -6.31 -18.68 27.23
C HIS A 1062 -5.25 -19.73 27.54
N GLY A 1063 -4.50 -20.21 26.54
CA GLY A 1063 -3.40 -21.16 26.73
C GLY A 1063 -2.26 -20.66 27.62
N LEU A 1064 -2.03 -19.34 27.70
CA LEU A 1064 -1.04 -18.75 28.62
C LEU A 1064 -1.44 -18.88 30.11
N THR A 1065 -2.72 -19.11 30.41
CA THR A 1065 -3.26 -19.15 31.79
C THR A 1065 -4.03 -20.43 32.15
N ALA A 1066 -4.42 -21.25 31.17
CA ALA A 1066 -5.21 -22.47 31.34
C ALA A 1066 -4.45 -23.67 31.97
N GLY A 1067 -3.15 -23.54 32.22
CA GLY A 1067 -2.34 -24.53 32.93
C GLY A 1067 -2.58 -24.52 34.45
N LYS A 1068 -2.14 -25.58 35.12
CA LYS A 1068 -2.40 -25.80 36.56
C LYS A 1068 -1.93 -24.61 37.41
N GLY A 1069 -2.88 -23.93 38.05
CA GLY A 1069 -2.64 -22.80 38.95
C GLY A 1069 -2.46 -21.45 38.25
N GLY A 1070 -3.16 -21.22 37.13
CA GLY A 1070 -3.07 -19.97 36.36
C GLY A 1070 -1.78 -19.86 35.54
N LYS A 1071 -1.08 -20.98 35.31
CA LYS A 1071 0.20 -21.04 34.62
C LYS A 1071 0.01 -21.33 33.13
N GLN A 1072 1.07 -21.16 32.36
CA GLN A 1072 1.14 -21.58 30.97
C GLN A 1072 0.82 -23.09 30.82
N TRP A 1073 0.03 -23.42 29.80
CA TRP A 1073 -0.43 -24.77 29.50
C TRP A 1073 0.74 -25.70 29.11
N SER A 1074 0.76 -26.92 29.68
CA SER A 1074 1.95 -27.79 29.70
C SER A 1074 1.82 -29.08 28.89
N VAL A 1075 2.93 -29.82 28.69
CA VAL A 1075 2.95 -31.20 28.14
C VAL A 1075 1.90 -32.09 28.82
N MET A 1076 1.75 -31.98 30.14
CA MET A 1076 0.84 -32.84 30.91
C MET A 1076 -0.63 -32.46 30.70
N ASP A 1077 -0.91 -31.19 30.44
CA ASP A 1077 -2.26 -30.71 30.15
C ASP A 1077 -2.64 -31.06 28.69
N MET A 1078 -1.71 -30.92 27.75
CA MET A 1078 -1.83 -31.44 26.37
C MET A 1078 -2.10 -32.95 26.35
N ARG A 1079 -1.30 -33.76 27.07
CA ARG A 1079 -1.51 -35.21 27.15
C ARG A 1079 -2.88 -35.56 27.75
N ARG A 1080 -3.38 -34.79 28.71
CA ARG A 1080 -4.74 -34.96 29.27
C ARG A 1080 -5.81 -34.61 28.23
N ALA A 1081 -5.67 -33.50 27.53
CA ALA A 1081 -6.64 -33.02 26.54
C ALA A 1081 -6.74 -33.92 25.28
N LEU A 1082 -5.65 -34.58 24.90
CA LEU A 1082 -5.61 -35.48 23.74
C LEU A 1082 -5.94 -36.95 24.05
N LYS A 1083 -5.98 -37.35 25.33
CA LYS A 1083 -6.11 -38.76 25.74
C LYS A 1083 -7.35 -39.47 25.15
N ASP A 1084 -8.47 -38.76 25.10
CA ASP A 1084 -9.75 -39.30 24.63
C ASP A 1084 -10.01 -39.00 23.13
N ARG A 1085 -9.02 -38.40 22.43
CA ARG A 1085 -9.07 -38.01 21.01
C ARG A 1085 -8.10 -38.80 20.13
N LEU A 1086 -6.94 -39.17 20.69
CA LEU A 1086 -5.87 -39.87 20.00
C LEU A 1086 -5.46 -41.12 20.78
N ALA A 1087 -5.16 -42.21 20.06
CA ALA A 1087 -4.54 -43.38 20.68
C ALA A 1087 -3.20 -43.01 21.35
N ASN A 1088 -2.92 -43.58 22.52
CA ASN A 1088 -1.79 -43.18 23.39
C ASN A 1088 -0.43 -43.02 22.67
N TYR A 1089 -0.13 -43.87 21.69
CA TYR A 1089 1.14 -43.84 20.94
C TYR A 1089 1.25 -42.68 19.94
N LYS A 1090 0.13 -42.03 19.57
CA LYS A 1090 0.10 -40.84 18.70
C LYS A 1090 0.27 -39.53 19.49
N ILE A 1091 0.05 -39.54 20.80
CA ILE A 1091 0.09 -38.31 21.62
C ILE A 1091 1.54 -37.80 21.70
N PRO A 1092 1.82 -36.52 21.43
CA PRO A 1092 3.18 -35.99 21.49
C PRO A 1092 3.84 -36.21 22.85
N GLN A 1093 5.04 -36.79 22.81
CA GLN A 1093 5.82 -37.11 23.99
C GLN A 1093 6.55 -35.86 24.51
N GLU A 1094 6.90 -34.94 23.61
CA GLU A 1094 7.60 -33.69 23.88
C GLU A 1094 6.81 -32.49 23.30
N LEU A 1095 6.85 -31.35 24.00
CA LEU A 1095 6.20 -30.10 23.59
C LEU A 1095 7.20 -28.96 23.71
N LYS A 1096 7.23 -28.09 22.71
CA LYS A 1096 7.92 -26.80 22.74
C LYS A 1096 6.89 -25.70 22.51
N VAL A 1097 6.82 -24.72 23.40
CA VAL A 1097 6.04 -23.51 23.16
C VAL A 1097 6.96 -22.44 22.62
N VAL A 1098 6.52 -21.75 21.57
CA VAL A 1098 7.22 -20.64 20.90
C VAL A 1098 6.26 -19.48 20.71
N GLU A 1099 6.78 -18.26 20.58
CA GLU A 1099 5.97 -17.07 20.28
C GLU A 1099 5.42 -17.10 18.84
N SER A 1100 6.19 -17.67 17.90
CA SER A 1100 5.74 -17.96 16.53
C SER A 1100 6.48 -19.18 15.97
N ILE A 1101 5.85 -19.91 15.04
CA ILE A 1101 6.52 -21.00 14.31
C ILE A 1101 7.22 -20.43 13.07
N PRO A 1102 8.55 -20.61 12.91
CA PRO A 1102 9.29 -20.19 11.72
C PRO A 1102 8.68 -20.68 10.41
N LYS A 1103 8.52 -19.75 9.46
CA LYS A 1103 7.96 -19.97 8.13
C LYS A 1103 8.91 -19.42 7.08
N ASN A 1104 9.01 -20.10 5.95
CA ASN A 1104 9.83 -19.65 4.82
C ASN A 1104 9.21 -18.41 4.11
N ALA A 1105 9.90 -17.87 3.11
CA ALA A 1105 9.40 -16.74 2.28
C ALA A 1105 8.04 -17.00 1.61
N MET A 1106 7.61 -18.27 1.52
CA MET A 1106 6.31 -18.71 0.99
C MET A 1106 5.27 -18.98 2.09
N GLY A 1107 5.51 -18.54 3.33
CA GLY A 1107 4.60 -18.69 4.47
C GLY A 1107 4.43 -20.13 4.99
N LYS A 1108 5.27 -21.08 4.55
CA LYS A 1108 5.18 -22.51 4.91
C LYS A 1108 6.20 -22.88 5.99
N ILE A 1109 5.79 -23.73 6.92
CA ILE A 1109 6.66 -24.32 7.95
C ILE A 1109 7.55 -25.38 7.29
N ASN A 1110 8.87 -25.22 7.36
CA ASN A 1110 9.81 -26.27 6.95
C ASN A 1110 10.16 -27.13 8.16
N LYS A 1111 9.46 -28.26 8.33
CA LYS A 1111 9.65 -29.19 9.45
C LYS A 1111 11.11 -29.66 9.63
N LYS A 1112 11.89 -29.79 8.55
CA LYS A 1112 13.31 -30.19 8.65
C LYS A 1112 14.20 -29.08 9.23
N SER A 1113 13.93 -27.82 8.88
CA SER A 1113 14.60 -26.67 9.51
C SER A 1113 14.14 -26.47 10.95
N LEU A 1114 12.82 -26.58 11.18
CA LEU A 1114 12.21 -26.42 12.51
C LEU A 1114 12.80 -27.40 13.55
N ILE A 1115 13.09 -28.65 13.15
CA ILE A 1115 13.78 -29.61 14.04
C ILE A 1115 15.15 -29.08 14.46
N LYS A 1116 15.95 -28.56 13.52
CA LYS A 1116 17.30 -28.04 13.79
C LYS A 1116 17.27 -26.79 14.66
N GLU A 1117 16.36 -25.86 14.38
CA GLU A 1117 16.23 -24.58 15.07
C GLU A 1117 15.71 -24.74 16.50
N ILE A 1118 14.70 -25.59 16.71
CA ILE A 1118 13.97 -25.68 18.00
C ILE A 1118 14.48 -26.81 18.91
N PHE A 1119 15.03 -27.89 18.33
CA PHE A 1119 15.53 -29.05 19.09
C PHE A 1119 17.05 -29.24 18.99
N GLY A 1120 17.74 -28.47 18.15
CA GLY A 1120 19.19 -28.45 18.03
C GLY A 1120 19.77 -29.43 17.01
N PRO A 1121 21.03 -29.21 16.56
CA PRO A 1121 21.65 -29.98 15.48
C PRO A 1121 21.96 -31.44 15.85
N SER A 1122 22.12 -31.76 17.13
CA SER A 1122 22.33 -33.13 17.63
C SER A 1122 21.10 -34.04 17.51
N VAL A 1123 19.91 -33.47 17.24
CA VAL A 1123 18.65 -34.21 17.08
C VAL A 1123 18.36 -34.54 15.61
N THR A 1124 19.08 -33.94 14.65
CA THR A 1124 19.12 -34.45 13.28
C THR A 1124 20.22 -35.50 13.17
N GLY A 1125 19.81 -36.77 13.16
CA GLY A 1125 20.73 -37.91 13.00
C GLY A 1125 21.60 -37.79 11.75
N ALA A 1126 22.80 -38.38 11.83
CA ALA A 1126 23.80 -38.43 10.77
C ALA A 1126 23.32 -39.17 9.51
#